data_AF-A0A376NTP9-F1
#
_entry.id   AF-A0A376NTP9-F1
#
_cell.length_a   1.000
_cell.length_b   1.000
_cell.length_c   1.000
_cell.angle_alpha   90.00
_cell.angle_beta   90.00
_cell.angle_gamma   90.00
#
_symmetry.space_group_name_H-M   'P 1'
#
loop_
_entity.id
_entity.type
_entity.pdbx_description
1 polymer ?
#
loop_
_entity_poly.entity_id
_entity_poly.type
_entity_poly.pdbx_seq_one_letter_code
_entity_poly.pdbx_strand_id
1 'polypeptide(L)'
;MIKSGRSPAAQRLLNTTAGMDPAWDAAIQRAGLLRVQDTHELFSAVETLSHMRPLRGDRLMIISNGAAPAALALDALWSRNGKLATLSEETCQKLRDALPEHVAVSNPLDLRDDASSEHYVKTLDILLHSQDFDALMVIHSPSAAAPATESAQVLIEAVKHHPRSKYVSLLTNWCGEHSSQEARRLFSEAGLPTYRTPEGTITAFMHMVEYRRNQKQLRETPALPSNLTSNTAEAHLLLQQAIAEGATSLDTHEVQPILQAYGMNTLPTWIASDSTEAVHIAEQIGYPVALKLRSPDIPHKSEVQGVMLYLRTANEVQQAANAIFDRVKMAWPQARVHGLLVQSMANRAGAQELRVVVEHDPVFGPLIMLGEGGVEWRPEDQAVVALPPLNMNLARYLVIQGIKSKKIRARSALRPLDVAGLSQLLVQVSNLIVDCPEIQRLDIHPLLASGSEFTALDVTLDISPFEGDNESRLAVRPYPHELEEWVELKNGERCLFRPILPEDEPQLQQFISRVTKEDLYYRYFSEINEFTHEDLANMTQIDYDREMAFVAVRRIDQTEEILGVTRAISDPDNIDAEFAVLVRSDLKGLGLGRRLMEKLITYTRDHGLQRLNGITMPNNRGMVALARKLGFNVDIQLEEGIVGLTLNLAQREES
;
A
#
# COMPACT_ATOMS: atom_id res chain seq x y z
N MET A 1 -3.07 -16.47 1.23
CA MET A 1 -4.50 -16.49 0.83
C MET A 1 -4.60 -16.95 -0.61
N ILE A 2 -5.46 -17.93 -0.90
CA ILE A 2 -5.83 -18.32 -2.27
C ILE A 2 -7.23 -17.73 -2.54
N LYS A 3 -7.39 -16.99 -3.64
CA LYS A 3 -8.69 -16.47 -4.08
C LYS A 3 -9.28 -17.34 -5.20
N SER A 4 -10.47 -17.87 -4.98
CA SER A 4 -11.34 -18.42 -6.04
C SER A 4 -12.16 -17.30 -6.69
N GLY A 5 -12.73 -17.53 -7.89
CA GLY A 5 -13.54 -16.50 -8.57
C GLY A 5 -12.72 -15.39 -9.22
N ARG A 6 -11.57 -15.74 -9.81
CA ARG A 6 -10.66 -14.77 -10.46
C ARG A 6 -11.09 -14.39 -11.87
N SER A 7 -11.82 -15.27 -12.54
CA SER A 7 -12.36 -15.03 -13.88
C SER A 7 -13.86 -14.75 -13.82
N PRO A 8 -14.42 -13.99 -14.77
CA PRO A 8 -15.86 -13.73 -14.83
C PRO A 8 -16.72 -15.01 -14.89
N ALA A 9 -16.18 -16.09 -15.47
CA ALA A 9 -16.86 -17.40 -15.47
C ALA A 9 -16.90 -18.04 -14.07
N ALA A 10 -15.78 -17.96 -13.33
CA ALA A 10 -15.71 -18.49 -11.97
C ALA A 10 -16.55 -17.67 -10.99
N GLN A 11 -16.58 -16.34 -11.12
CA GLN A 11 -17.45 -15.47 -10.31
C GLN A 11 -18.92 -15.81 -10.49
N ARG A 12 -19.36 -16.00 -11.75
CA ARG A 12 -20.72 -16.45 -12.06
C ARG A 12 -21.06 -17.81 -11.48
N LEU A 13 -20.13 -18.77 -11.53
CA LEU A 13 -20.32 -20.10 -10.91
C LEU A 13 -20.50 -20.01 -9.39
N LEU A 14 -19.76 -19.09 -8.74
CA LEU A 14 -19.77 -18.93 -7.29
C LEU A 14 -20.85 -17.95 -6.80
N ASN A 15 -21.61 -17.30 -7.70
CA ASN A 15 -22.57 -16.25 -7.38
C ASN A 15 -21.96 -15.11 -6.52
N THR A 16 -20.70 -14.76 -6.76
CA THR A 16 -20.01 -13.67 -6.05
C THR A 16 -20.22 -12.33 -6.74
N THR A 17 -20.16 -11.23 -5.98
CA THR A 17 -20.16 -9.87 -6.50
C THR A 17 -19.05 -9.67 -7.53
N ALA A 18 -19.38 -9.01 -8.65
CA ALA A 18 -18.49 -8.76 -9.77
C ALA A 18 -17.52 -7.61 -9.45
N GLY A 19 -16.54 -7.86 -8.59
CA GLY A 19 -15.40 -6.96 -8.37
C GLY A 19 -14.20 -7.32 -9.26
N MET A 20 -13.34 -6.34 -9.53
CA MET A 20 -12.14 -6.53 -10.35
C MET A 20 -11.10 -7.40 -9.66
N ASP A 21 -10.47 -8.37 -10.35
CA ASP A 21 -9.43 -9.21 -9.74
C ASP A 21 -8.20 -8.40 -9.24
N PRO A 22 -7.74 -7.35 -9.96
CA PRO A 22 -6.70 -6.46 -9.46
C PRO A 22 -7.09 -5.63 -8.22
N ALA A 23 -8.38 -5.38 -7.99
CA ALA A 23 -8.85 -4.72 -6.76
C ALA A 23 -8.59 -5.61 -5.54
N TRP A 24 -8.84 -6.91 -5.68
CA TRP A 24 -8.48 -7.90 -4.67
C TRP A 24 -6.97 -7.99 -4.46
N ASP A 25 -6.16 -7.90 -5.51
CA ASP A 25 -4.70 -7.82 -5.36
C ASP A 25 -4.29 -6.61 -4.51
N ALA A 26 -4.84 -5.44 -4.81
CA ALA A 26 -4.57 -4.21 -4.06
C ALA A 26 -5.00 -4.34 -2.60
N ALA A 27 -6.21 -4.86 -2.34
CA ALA A 27 -6.73 -5.07 -0.99
C ALA A 27 -5.89 -6.05 -0.16
N ILE A 28 -5.53 -7.21 -0.74
CA ILE A 28 -4.70 -8.22 -0.07
C ILE A 28 -3.31 -7.65 0.25
N GLN A 29 -2.71 -6.92 -0.69
CA GLN A 29 -1.42 -6.26 -0.48
C GLN A 29 -1.51 -5.21 0.63
N ARG A 30 -2.57 -4.38 0.61
CA ARG A 30 -2.79 -3.33 1.60
C ARG A 30 -3.04 -3.87 3.01
N ALA A 31 -3.70 -5.03 3.11
CA ALA A 31 -3.92 -5.77 4.36
C ALA A 31 -2.67 -6.53 4.85
N GLY A 32 -1.51 -6.40 4.19
CA GLY A 32 -0.27 -7.08 4.58
C GLY A 32 -0.26 -8.59 4.31
N LEU A 33 -1.26 -9.11 3.59
CA LEU A 33 -1.42 -10.53 3.31
C LEU A 33 -0.68 -10.95 2.05
N LEU A 34 -0.29 -12.23 1.96
CA LEU A 34 0.29 -12.81 0.75
C LEU A 34 -0.81 -13.49 -0.09
N ARG A 35 -0.93 -13.11 -1.36
CA ARG A 35 -1.74 -13.84 -2.35
C ARG A 35 -0.89 -14.91 -3.03
N VAL A 36 -1.42 -16.12 -3.12
CA VAL A 36 -0.80 -17.25 -3.84
C VAL A 36 -1.72 -17.72 -4.96
N GLN A 37 -1.14 -18.32 -6.00
CA GLN A 37 -1.88 -18.66 -7.23
C GLN A 37 -2.68 -19.96 -7.13
N ASP A 38 -2.15 -20.94 -6.39
CA ASP A 38 -2.73 -22.28 -6.28
C ASP A 38 -2.41 -22.92 -4.92
N THR A 39 -2.90 -24.15 -4.72
CA THR A 39 -2.70 -24.91 -3.48
C THR A 39 -1.25 -25.32 -3.25
N HIS A 40 -0.46 -25.58 -4.29
CA HIS A 40 0.96 -25.91 -4.12
C HIS A 40 1.76 -24.71 -3.63
N GLU A 41 1.49 -23.53 -4.19
CA GLU A 41 2.06 -22.27 -3.72
C GLU A 41 1.64 -21.97 -2.28
N LEU A 42 0.40 -22.26 -1.89
CA LEU A 42 -0.05 -22.08 -0.51
C LEU A 42 0.74 -22.93 0.48
N PHE A 43 0.87 -24.24 0.23
CA PHE A 43 1.64 -25.10 1.14
C PHE A 43 3.11 -24.72 1.19
N SER A 44 3.71 -24.37 0.04
CA SER A 44 5.09 -23.87 -0.03
C SER A 44 5.26 -22.57 0.77
N ALA A 45 4.32 -21.63 0.64
CA ALA A 45 4.34 -20.37 1.38
C ALA A 45 4.19 -20.62 2.89
N VAL A 46 3.30 -21.51 3.31
CA VAL A 46 3.12 -21.87 4.73
C VAL A 46 4.39 -22.51 5.29
N GLU A 47 4.99 -23.46 4.57
CA GLU A 47 6.24 -24.09 4.98
C GLU A 47 7.35 -23.05 5.15
N THR A 48 7.48 -22.14 4.19
CA THR A 48 8.49 -21.06 4.23
C THR A 48 8.23 -20.09 5.37
N LEU A 49 7.03 -19.51 5.44
CA LEU A 49 6.71 -18.43 6.37
C LEU A 49 6.64 -18.90 7.83
N SER A 50 6.30 -20.17 8.07
CA SER A 50 6.21 -20.72 9.44
C SER A 50 7.57 -21.06 10.04
N HIS A 51 8.54 -21.46 9.22
CA HIS A 51 9.84 -21.95 9.70
C HIS A 51 10.97 -20.94 9.50
N MET A 52 10.80 -19.94 8.63
CA MET A 52 11.90 -19.04 8.28
C MET A 52 12.00 -17.78 9.11
N ARG A 53 13.25 -17.33 9.19
CA ARG A 53 13.62 -16.05 9.75
C ARG A 53 13.14 -14.92 8.83
N PRO A 54 12.75 -13.77 9.38
CA PRO A 54 12.38 -12.62 8.59
C PRO A 54 13.53 -12.20 7.65
N LEU A 55 13.22 -12.05 6.36
CA LEU A 55 14.16 -11.47 5.41
C LEU A 55 14.53 -10.05 5.84
N ARG A 56 15.81 -9.67 5.71
CA ARG A 56 16.27 -8.28 5.94
C ARG A 56 16.31 -7.43 4.66
N GLY A 57 16.28 -8.06 3.50
CA GLY A 57 16.22 -7.41 2.19
C GLY A 57 15.72 -8.38 1.13
N ASP A 58 16.00 -8.08 -0.14
CA ASP A 58 15.50 -8.84 -1.30
C ASP A 58 16.60 -9.28 -2.28
N ARG A 59 17.88 -9.23 -1.87
CA ARG A 59 19.03 -9.66 -2.66
C ARG A 59 19.36 -11.13 -2.39
N LEU A 60 19.27 -11.96 -3.43
CA LEU A 60 19.54 -13.40 -3.37
C LEU A 60 20.96 -13.73 -3.86
N MET A 61 21.70 -14.50 -3.09
CA MET A 61 22.91 -15.20 -3.53
C MET A 61 22.57 -16.65 -3.85
N ILE A 62 23.06 -17.18 -4.98
CA ILE A 62 22.82 -18.56 -5.38
C ILE A 62 24.17 -19.30 -5.45
N ILE A 63 24.26 -20.46 -4.80
CA ILE A 63 25.37 -21.43 -4.95
C ILE A 63 24.80 -22.65 -5.65
N SER A 64 25.51 -23.22 -6.62
CA SER A 64 25.11 -24.45 -7.30
C SER A 64 26.34 -25.30 -7.64
N ASN A 65 26.20 -26.63 -7.70
CA ASN A 65 27.20 -27.52 -8.32
C ASN A 65 26.82 -27.90 -9.77
N GLY A 66 25.89 -27.16 -10.37
CA GLY A 66 25.49 -27.36 -11.75
C GLY A 66 24.94 -26.09 -12.38
N ALA A 67 25.43 -25.76 -13.57
CA ALA A 67 25.02 -24.59 -14.32
C ALA A 67 23.53 -24.62 -14.73
N ALA A 68 23.01 -25.78 -15.12
CA ALA A 68 21.62 -25.88 -15.60
C ALA A 68 20.58 -25.62 -14.48
N PRO A 69 20.66 -26.22 -13.28
CA PRO A 69 19.80 -25.85 -12.15
C PRO A 69 19.92 -24.38 -11.75
N ALA A 70 21.13 -23.80 -11.80
CA ALA A 70 21.33 -22.38 -11.51
C ALA A 70 20.65 -21.48 -12.56
N ALA A 71 20.72 -21.85 -13.84
CA ALA A 71 20.04 -21.14 -14.92
C ALA A 71 18.51 -21.17 -14.76
N LEU A 72 17.94 -22.32 -14.39
CA LEU A 72 16.49 -22.42 -14.09
C LEU A 72 16.09 -21.52 -12.91
N ALA A 73 16.93 -21.45 -11.87
CA ALA A 73 16.71 -20.52 -10.75
C ALA A 73 16.75 -19.06 -11.22
N LEU A 74 17.67 -18.71 -12.12
CA LEU A 74 17.77 -17.36 -12.68
C LEU A 74 16.54 -16.98 -13.52
N ASP A 75 16.10 -17.86 -14.40
CA ASP A 75 14.90 -17.63 -15.23
C ASP A 75 13.66 -17.42 -14.37
N ALA A 76 13.49 -18.27 -13.34
CA ALA A 76 12.42 -18.13 -12.36
C ALA A 76 12.51 -16.81 -11.60
N LEU A 77 13.71 -16.42 -11.15
CA LEU A 77 13.93 -15.19 -10.38
C LEU A 77 13.63 -13.95 -11.24
N TRP A 78 14.09 -13.96 -12.49
CA TRP A 78 13.85 -12.89 -13.46
C TRP A 78 12.36 -12.72 -13.76
N SER A 79 11.65 -13.83 -14.00
CA SER A 79 10.21 -13.82 -14.32
C SER A 79 9.37 -13.19 -13.21
N ARG A 80 9.84 -13.26 -11.95
CA ARG A 80 9.21 -12.69 -10.75
C ARG A 80 9.81 -11.34 -10.32
N ASN A 81 10.64 -10.71 -11.16
CA ASN A 81 11.33 -9.45 -10.87
C ASN A 81 12.15 -9.47 -9.55
N GLY A 82 12.76 -10.61 -9.23
CA GLY A 82 13.67 -10.77 -8.11
C GLY A 82 15.02 -10.09 -8.36
N LYS A 83 15.86 -10.00 -7.32
CA LYS A 83 17.17 -9.35 -7.40
C LYS A 83 18.28 -10.29 -6.97
N LEU A 84 19.34 -10.34 -7.75
CA LEU A 84 20.59 -10.97 -7.34
C LEU A 84 21.40 -10.04 -6.44
N ALA A 85 22.15 -10.64 -5.52
CA ALA A 85 23.18 -9.96 -4.76
C ALA A 85 24.40 -9.62 -5.63
N THR A 86 24.98 -8.46 -5.38
CA THR A 86 26.28 -8.04 -5.95
C THR A 86 27.33 -8.20 -4.86
N LEU A 87 28.30 -9.07 -5.09
CA LEU A 87 29.39 -9.33 -4.14
C LEU A 87 30.40 -8.19 -4.15
N SER A 88 30.93 -7.85 -2.97
CA SER A 88 32.05 -6.91 -2.83
C SER A 88 33.36 -7.55 -3.32
N GLU A 89 34.31 -6.70 -3.73
CA GLU A 89 35.62 -7.17 -4.21
C GLU A 89 36.36 -8.00 -3.15
N GLU A 90 36.19 -7.65 -1.86
CA GLU A 90 36.75 -8.41 -0.74
C GLU A 90 36.21 -9.84 -0.67
N THR A 91 34.89 -10.01 -0.76
CA THR A 91 34.26 -11.33 -0.79
C THR A 91 34.69 -12.11 -2.02
N CYS A 92 34.75 -11.45 -3.19
CA CYS A 92 35.20 -12.06 -4.43
C CYS A 92 36.64 -12.57 -4.36
N GLN A 93 37.54 -11.84 -3.68
CA GLN A 93 38.93 -12.27 -3.50
C GLN A 93 39.01 -13.48 -2.56
N LYS A 94 38.33 -13.44 -1.41
CA LYS A 94 38.30 -14.58 -0.47
C LYS A 94 37.77 -15.86 -1.11
N LEU A 95 36.74 -15.74 -1.97
CA LEU A 95 36.21 -16.88 -2.71
C LEU A 95 37.20 -17.41 -3.75
N ARG A 96 37.91 -16.53 -4.47
CA ARG A 96 38.96 -16.93 -5.43
C ARG A 96 40.11 -17.66 -4.76
N ASP A 97 40.51 -17.23 -3.56
CA ASP A 97 41.61 -17.86 -2.82
C ASP A 97 41.23 -19.24 -2.24
N ALA A 98 39.93 -19.46 -1.95
CA ALA A 98 39.43 -20.67 -1.31
C ALA A 98 38.91 -21.74 -2.29
N LEU A 99 38.61 -21.36 -3.53
CA LEU A 99 38.02 -22.22 -4.56
C LEU A 99 39.02 -22.54 -5.68
N PRO A 100 38.84 -23.65 -6.41
CA PRO A 100 39.69 -23.96 -7.56
C PRO A 100 39.68 -22.86 -8.63
N GLU A 101 40.82 -22.65 -9.32
CA GLU A 101 40.98 -21.57 -10.32
C GLU A 101 39.96 -21.60 -11.47
N HIS A 102 39.38 -22.77 -11.77
CA HIS A 102 38.39 -22.94 -12.83
C HIS A 102 36.97 -22.52 -12.43
N VAL A 103 36.73 -22.22 -11.14
CA VAL A 103 35.45 -21.74 -10.62
C VAL A 103 35.39 -20.23 -10.80
N ALA A 104 34.46 -19.77 -11.65
CA ALA A 104 34.24 -18.35 -11.85
C ALA A 104 33.42 -17.78 -10.67
N VAL A 105 34.01 -16.83 -9.94
CA VAL A 105 33.32 -16.15 -8.84
C VAL A 105 32.33 -15.13 -9.40
N SER A 106 31.05 -15.49 -9.37
CA SER A 106 29.93 -14.64 -9.78
C SER A 106 28.66 -15.01 -8.99
N ASN A 107 27.53 -14.37 -9.29
CA ASN A 107 26.23 -14.77 -8.77
C ASN A 107 25.30 -15.08 -9.95
N PRO A 108 24.93 -16.35 -10.17
CA PRO A 108 25.17 -17.53 -9.33
C PRO A 108 26.63 -17.97 -9.27
N LEU A 109 27.02 -18.56 -8.14
CA LEU A 109 28.32 -19.21 -7.98
C LEU A 109 28.19 -20.69 -8.34
N ASP A 110 28.68 -21.07 -9.52
CA ASP A 110 28.72 -22.44 -10.02
C ASP A 110 30.03 -23.14 -9.60
N LEU A 111 29.93 -23.97 -8.56
CA LEU A 111 31.02 -24.79 -8.02
C LEU A 111 31.42 -25.95 -8.94
N ARG A 112 30.71 -26.17 -10.06
CA ARG A 112 30.89 -27.28 -11.00
C ARG A 112 30.52 -28.66 -10.41
N ASP A 113 30.55 -29.68 -11.27
CA ASP A 113 30.08 -31.04 -11.01
C ASP A 113 31.01 -31.87 -10.11
N ASP A 114 32.28 -31.51 -10.04
CA ASP A 114 33.30 -32.09 -9.17
C ASP A 114 33.33 -31.45 -7.75
N ALA A 115 32.40 -30.54 -7.46
CA ALA A 115 32.28 -29.92 -6.14
C ALA A 115 32.07 -30.95 -5.03
N SER A 116 32.99 -30.98 -4.06
CA SER A 116 32.87 -31.79 -2.85
C SER A 116 32.02 -31.09 -1.78
N SER A 117 31.55 -31.84 -0.78
CA SER A 117 30.89 -31.25 0.41
C SER A 117 31.76 -30.20 1.12
N GLU A 118 33.09 -30.32 1.06
CA GLU A 118 34.03 -29.36 1.65
C GLU A 118 34.00 -28.01 0.91
N HIS A 119 33.88 -28.03 -0.42
CA HIS A 119 33.75 -26.79 -1.20
C HIS A 119 32.49 -26.01 -0.80
N TYR A 120 31.36 -26.71 -0.63
CA TYR A 120 30.12 -26.09 -0.14
C TYR A 120 30.29 -25.42 1.22
N VAL A 121 30.95 -26.09 2.19
CA VAL A 121 31.18 -25.52 3.53
C VAL A 121 32.07 -24.29 3.47
N LYS A 122 33.20 -24.36 2.75
CA LYS A 122 34.13 -23.22 2.62
C LYS A 122 33.44 -22.02 2.00
N THR A 123 32.69 -22.23 0.92
CA THR A 123 31.91 -21.16 0.27
C THR A 123 30.86 -20.59 1.21
N LEU A 124 30.11 -21.45 1.90
CA LEU A 124 29.09 -21.04 2.86
C LEU A 124 29.69 -20.20 3.98
N ASP A 125 30.80 -20.62 4.56
CA ASP A 125 31.47 -19.89 5.64
C ASP A 125 31.91 -18.49 5.21
N ILE A 126 32.56 -18.36 4.05
CA ILE A 126 32.98 -17.05 3.50
C ILE A 126 31.77 -16.14 3.26
N LEU A 127 30.70 -16.68 2.66
CA LEU A 127 29.50 -15.91 2.37
C LEU A 127 28.78 -15.50 3.66
N LEU A 128 28.66 -16.37 4.64
CA LEU A 128 28.02 -16.02 5.92
C LEU A 128 28.79 -14.95 6.70
N HIS A 129 30.07 -14.70 6.40
CA HIS A 129 30.83 -13.54 6.91
C HIS A 129 30.56 -12.23 6.13
N SER A 130 30.06 -12.29 4.89
CA SER A 130 29.82 -11.13 4.01
C SER A 130 28.42 -10.52 4.12
N GLN A 131 28.27 -9.19 4.13
CA GLN A 131 26.98 -8.46 4.17
C GLN A 131 26.36 -8.19 2.78
N ASP A 132 26.91 -8.81 1.74
CA ASP A 132 26.59 -8.50 0.34
C ASP A 132 25.21 -9.03 -0.12
N PHE A 133 24.58 -9.92 0.65
CA PHE A 133 23.30 -10.54 0.32
C PHE A 133 22.36 -10.61 1.53
N ASP A 134 21.06 -10.81 1.25
CA ASP A 134 20.00 -10.86 2.26
C ASP A 134 19.47 -12.29 2.46
N ALA A 135 19.54 -13.12 1.41
CA ALA A 135 19.23 -14.55 1.44
C ALA A 135 20.23 -15.36 0.62
N LEU A 136 20.42 -16.62 1.02
CA LEU A 136 21.29 -17.58 0.35
C LEU A 136 20.49 -18.79 -0.10
N MET A 137 20.57 -19.13 -1.38
CA MET A 137 20.02 -20.35 -1.95
C MET A 137 21.15 -21.30 -2.30
N VAL A 138 21.11 -22.52 -1.76
CA VAL A 138 22.07 -23.58 -2.08
C VAL A 138 21.36 -24.62 -2.94
N ILE A 139 21.84 -24.80 -4.17
CA ILE A 139 21.38 -25.80 -5.11
C ILE A 139 22.37 -26.96 -5.12
N HIS A 140 21.84 -28.17 -5.06
CA HIS A 140 22.63 -29.39 -5.09
C HIS A 140 22.00 -30.43 -6.00
N SER A 141 22.77 -30.84 -6.99
CA SER A 141 22.50 -32.01 -7.83
C SER A 141 23.41 -33.16 -7.39
N PRO A 142 22.86 -34.26 -6.85
CA PRO A 142 23.68 -35.34 -6.30
C PRO A 142 24.67 -35.91 -7.32
N SER A 143 25.92 -36.07 -6.89
CA SER A 143 26.99 -36.67 -7.70
C SER A 143 27.77 -37.69 -6.87
N ALA A 144 28.69 -38.43 -7.51
CA ALA A 144 29.57 -39.33 -6.78
C ALA A 144 30.54 -38.58 -5.84
N ALA A 145 30.92 -37.35 -6.19
CA ALA A 145 31.83 -36.52 -5.39
C ALA A 145 31.14 -35.83 -4.20
N ALA A 146 29.83 -35.64 -4.28
CA ALA A 146 29.01 -35.05 -3.23
C ALA A 146 27.67 -35.80 -3.13
N PRO A 147 27.61 -36.87 -2.31
CA PRO A 147 26.37 -37.59 -2.04
C PRO A 147 25.37 -36.70 -1.29
N ALA A 148 24.11 -36.73 -1.73
CA ALA A 148 23.06 -35.84 -1.24
C ALA A 148 22.96 -35.75 0.29
N THR A 149 22.91 -36.90 0.97
CA THR A 149 22.71 -37.01 2.43
C THR A 149 23.92 -36.51 3.22
N GLU A 150 25.14 -36.89 2.82
CA GLU A 150 26.36 -36.45 3.51
C GLU A 150 26.56 -34.94 3.35
N SER A 151 26.37 -34.41 2.13
CA SER A 151 26.45 -32.97 1.88
C SER A 151 25.43 -32.19 2.71
N ALA A 152 24.21 -32.71 2.87
CA ALA A 152 23.19 -32.08 3.71
C ALA A 152 23.58 -32.06 5.19
N GLN A 153 24.06 -33.18 5.75
CA GLN A 153 24.50 -33.25 7.15
C GLN A 153 25.62 -32.26 7.46
N VAL A 154 26.62 -32.21 6.58
CA VAL A 154 27.77 -31.32 6.73
C VAL A 154 27.35 -29.84 6.64
N LEU A 155 26.44 -29.50 5.71
CA LEU A 155 25.90 -28.14 5.61
C LEU A 155 25.05 -27.75 6.83
N ILE A 156 24.18 -28.63 7.31
CA ILE A 156 23.37 -28.39 8.52
C ILE A 156 24.28 -28.08 9.71
N GLU A 157 25.34 -28.86 9.89
CA GLU A 157 26.28 -28.67 10.99
C GLU A 157 27.05 -27.35 10.87
N ALA A 158 27.51 -26.99 9.67
CA ALA A 158 28.17 -25.71 9.40
C ALA A 158 27.25 -24.52 9.69
N VAL A 159 25.99 -24.58 9.24
CA VAL A 159 24.98 -23.54 9.51
C VAL A 159 24.71 -23.41 11.00
N LYS A 160 24.61 -24.53 11.73
CA LYS A 160 24.33 -24.54 13.17
C LYS A 160 25.45 -23.86 13.99
N HIS A 161 26.70 -24.04 13.60
CA HIS A 161 27.86 -23.48 14.31
C HIS A 161 28.16 -22.02 13.94
N HIS A 162 27.76 -21.57 12.75
CA HIS A 162 28.10 -20.24 12.28
C HIS A 162 27.29 -19.15 13.03
N PRO A 163 27.93 -18.16 13.68
CA PRO A 163 27.23 -17.17 14.52
C PRO A 163 26.22 -16.32 13.72
N ARG A 164 26.53 -16.05 12.45
CA ARG A 164 25.69 -15.25 11.56
C ARG A 164 24.57 -16.01 10.86
N SER A 165 24.54 -17.34 10.92
CA SER A 165 23.44 -18.10 10.30
C SER A 165 22.09 -17.65 10.83
N LYS A 166 22.04 -17.28 12.13
CA LYS A 166 20.89 -16.69 12.84
C LYS A 166 20.29 -15.44 12.20
N TYR A 167 20.99 -14.77 11.30
CA TYR A 167 20.57 -13.50 10.71
C TYR A 167 20.39 -13.55 9.19
N VAL A 168 20.63 -14.70 8.56
CA VAL A 168 20.55 -14.91 7.12
C VAL A 168 19.47 -15.96 6.84
N SER A 169 18.61 -15.70 5.86
CA SER A 169 17.65 -16.70 5.37
C SER A 169 18.36 -17.65 4.40
N LEU A 170 18.36 -18.94 4.72
CA LEU A 170 19.00 -19.98 3.90
C LEU A 170 17.92 -20.92 3.34
N LEU A 171 17.90 -21.05 2.01
CA LEU A 171 17.01 -21.95 1.28
C LEU A 171 17.84 -23.03 0.60
N THR A 172 17.31 -24.25 0.57
CA THR A 172 18.00 -25.38 -0.06
C THR A 172 17.17 -25.95 -1.20
N ASN A 173 17.82 -26.28 -2.30
CA ASN A 173 17.24 -27.03 -3.40
C ASN A 173 18.06 -28.29 -3.63
N TRP A 174 17.51 -29.44 -3.23
CA TRP A 174 18.17 -30.73 -3.39
C TRP A 174 17.45 -31.52 -4.48
N CYS A 175 18.07 -31.57 -5.66
CA CYS A 175 17.51 -32.19 -6.86
C CYS A 175 17.43 -33.72 -6.72
N GLY A 176 16.48 -34.32 -7.44
CA GLY A 176 16.26 -35.77 -7.47
C GLY A 176 15.23 -36.23 -6.43
N GLU A 177 14.21 -36.97 -6.88
CA GLU A 177 13.10 -37.36 -6.00
C GLU A 177 13.57 -38.35 -4.94
N HIS A 178 14.11 -39.49 -5.36
CA HIS A 178 14.52 -40.56 -4.44
C HIS A 178 15.90 -40.32 -3.82
N SER A 179 16.89 -39.90 -4.63
CA SER A 179 18.29 -39.75 -4.20
C SER A 179 18.49 -38.69 -3.12
N SER A 180 17.60 -37.71 -3.03
CA SER A 180 17.69 -36.59 -2.09
C SER A 180 16.55 -36.54 -1.07
N GLN A 181 15.69 -37.57 -1.01
CA GLN A 181 14.57 -37.60 -0.08
C GLN A 181 15.04 -37.49 1.38
N GLU A 182 16.05 -38.28 1.75
CA GLU A 182 16.61 -38.27 3.10
C GLU A 182 17.29 -36.94 3.43
N ALA A 183 18.08 -36.40 2.50
CA ALA A 183 18.70 -35.08 2.64
C ALA A 183 17.66 -33.98 2.93
N ARG A 184 16.53 -33.98 2.20
CA ARG A 184 15.44 -33.03 2.44
C ARG A 184 14.78 -33.23 3.80
N ARG A 185 14.55 -34.47 4.23
CA ARG A 185 14.03 -34.76 5.58
C ARG A 185 14.93 -34.16 6.67
N LEU A 186 16.25 -34.33 6.54
CA LEU A 186 17.23 -33.78 7.48
C LEU A 186 17.20 -32.24 7.52
N PHE A 187 17.06 -31.56 6.37
CA PHE A 187 16.90 -30.10 6.36
C PHE A 187 15.63 -29.64 7.07
N SER A 188 14.49 -30.27 6.79
CA SER A 188 13.22 -29.95 7.45
C SER A 188 13.30 -30.15 8.97
N GLU A 189 13.92 -31.25 9.43
CA GLU A 189 14.16 -31.52 10.87
C GLU A 189 15.10 -30.49 11.53
N ALA A 190 16.04 -29.95 10.76
CA ALA A 190 16.91 -28.86 11.19
C ALA A 190 16.26 -27.47 11.11
N GLY A 191 15.01 -27.36 10.65
CA GLY A 191 14.31 -26.09 10.45
C GLY A 191 14.84 -25.27 9.27
N LEU A 192 15.47 -25.90 8.28
CA LEU A 192 15.94 -25.28 7.04
C LEU A 192 14.98 -25.64 5.90
N PRO A 193 14.34 -24.66 5.25
CA PRO A 193 13.45 -24.94 4.13
C PRO A 193 14.18 -25.60 2.97
N THR A 194 13.54 -26.60 2.39
CA THR A 194 14.13 -27.40 1.33
C THR A 194 13.11 -27.74 0.26
N TYR A 195 13.55 -27.70 -0.99
CA TYR A 195 12.67 -27.87 -2.14
C TYR A 195 13.25 -28.83 -3.16
N ARG A 196 12.35 -29.45 -3.92
CA ARG A 196 12.71 -30.39 -5.00
C ARG A 196 13.24 -29.68 -6.24
N THR A 197 12.73 -28.50 -6.58
CA THR A 197 13.07 -27.79 -7.82
C THR A 197 13.61 -26.38 -7.58
N PRO A 198 14.53 -25.88 -8.44
CA PRO A 198 15.01 -24.51 -8.37
C PRO A 198 13.86 -23.48 -8.42
N GLU A 199 12.89 -23.68 -9.30
CA GLU A 199 11.74 -22.79 -9.51
C GLU A 199 10.83 -22.72 -8.28
N GLY A 200 10.61 -23.86 -7.62
CA GLY A 200 9.85 -23.92 -6.36
C GLY A 200 10.56 -23.17 -5.24
N THR A 201 11.89 -23.29 -5.16
CA THR A 201 12.71 -22.57 -4.18
C THR A 201 12.66 -21.06 -4.40
N ILE A 202 12.76 -20.63 -5.65
CA ILE A 202 12.65 -19.22 -6.02
C ILE A 202 11.24 -18.69 -5.75
N THR A 203 10.20 -19.48 -6.05
CA THR A 203 8.81 -19.13 -5.75
C THR A 203 8.63 -18.89 -4.25
N ALA A 204 9.13 -19.80 -3.41
CA ALA A 204 9.12 -19.65 -1.96
C ALA A 204 9.90 -18.40 -1.48
N PHE A 205 11.09 -18.15 -2.01
CA PHE A 205 11.85 -16.93 -1.71
C PHE A 205 11.08 -15.66 -2.08
N MET A 206 10.47 -15.64 -3.27
CA MET A 206 9.72 -14.48 -3.75
C MET A 206 8.44 -14.24 -2.94
N HIS A 207 7.76 -15.29 -2.47
CA HIS A 207 6.64 -15.17 -1.52
C HIS A 207 7.05 -14.46 -0.23
N MET A 208 8.24 -14.73 0.31
CA MET A 208 8.74 -14.01 1.49
C MET A 208 9.03 -12.54 1.18
N VAL A 209 9.62 -12.27 0.02
CA VAL A 209 9.92 -10.90 -0.42
C VAL A 209 8.62 -10.11 -0.58
N GLU A 210 7.60 -10.70 -1.20
CA GLU A 210 6.27 -10.12 -1.37
C GLU A 210 5.58 -9.91 -0.01
N TYR A 211 5.58 -10.91 0.86
CA TYR A 211 5.02 -10.79 2.21
C TYR A 211 5.68 -9.64 2.99
N ARG A 212 7.02 -9.56 2.98
CA ARG A 212 7.74 -8.43 3.61
C ARG A 212 7.37 -7.08 3.01
N ARG A 213 7.17 -6.99 1.69
CA ARG A 213 6.75 -5.73 1.03
C ARG A 213 5.33 -5.35 1.43
N ASN A 214 4.41 -6.31 1.50
CA ASN A 214 3.02 -6.07 1.91
C ASN A 214 2.96 -5.66 3.38
N GLN A 215 3.74 -6.32 4.24
CA GLN A 215 3.89 -5.93 5.64
C GLN A 215 4.38 -4.49 5.79
N LYS A 216 5.34 -4.05 4.96
CA LYS A 216 5.76 -2.62 4.97
C LYS A 216 4.63 -1.69 4.58
N GLN A 217 3.87 -2.01 3.53
CA GLN A 217 2.73 -1.20 3.09
C GLN A 217 1.62 -1.13 4.14
N LEU A 218 1.38 -2.22 4.88
CA LEU A 218 0.42 -2.23 5.98
C LEU A 218 0.77 -1.16 7.03
N ARG A 219 2.06 -0.98 7.34
CA ARG A 219 2.54 0.02 8.32
C ARG A 219 2.54 1.45 7.81
N GLU A 220 2.29 1.67 6.52
CA GLU A 220 2.24 3.02 5.99
C GLU A 220 0.98 3.72 6.45
N THR A 221 1.13 4.80 7.21
CA THR A 221 -0.02 5.61 7.61
C THR A 221 -0.64 6.28 6.39
N PRO A 222 -1.94 6.07 6.17
CA PRO A 222 -2.72 6.85 5.22
C PRO A 222 -3.00 8.25 5.78
N ALA A 223 -1.96 9.07 5.94
CA ALA A 223 -2.12 10.46 6.32
C ALA A 223 -2.19 11.32 5.05
N LEU A 224 -3.16 12.23 5.02
CA LEU A 224 -3.18 13.30 4.03
C LEU A 224 -1.92 14.17 4.27
N PRO A 225 -1.08 14.42 3.24
CA PRO A 225 0.08 15.28 3.44
C PRO A 225 -0.38 16.67 3.93
N SER A 226 0.08 17.06 5.11
CA SER A 226 -0.21 18.37 5.73
C SER A 226 0.27 19.58 4.91
N ASN A 227 1.09 19.33 3.89
CA ASN A 227 1.68 20.32 2.99
C ASN A 227 0.91 20.51 1.67
N LEU A 228 -0.14 19.74 1.41
CA LEU A 228 -0.99 19.97 0.25
C LEU A 228 -1.94 21.12 0.60
N THR A 229 -1.56 22.32 0.16
CA THR A 229 -2.44 23.50 0.18
C THR A 229 -3.63 23.24 -0.73
N SER A 230 -4.66 22.58 -0.22
CA SER A 230 -5.89 22.36 -0.95
C SER A 230 -6.91 23.44 -0.60
N ASN A 231 -7.44 24.13 -1.62
CA ASN A 231 -8.61 24.99 -1.44
C ASN A 231 -9.87 24.12 -1.52
N THR A 232 -10.01 23.18 -0.58
CA THR A 232 -11.06 22.14 -0.60
C THR A 232 -12.46 22.76 -0.66
N ALA A 233 -12.67 23.87 0.05
CA ALA A 233 -13.94 24.60 0.05
C ALA A 233 -14.37 25.09 -1.35
N GLU A 234 -13.44 25.53 -2.19
CA GLU A 234 -13.74 25.94 -3.56
C GLU A 234 -14.13 24.75 -4.44
N ALA A 235 -13.42 23.63 -4.32
CA ALA A 235 -13.76 22.40 -5.04
C ALA A 235 -15.16 21.89 -4.67
N HIS A 236 -15.49 21.87 -3.38
CA HIS A 236 -16.81 21.44 -2.90
C HIS A 236 -17.92 22.36 -3.42
N LEU A 237 -17.71 23.67 -3.40
CA LEU A 237 -18.68 24.65 -3.94
C LEU A 237 -18.95 24.41 -5.43
N LEU A 238 -17.91 24.20 -6.23
CA LEU A 238 -18.03 23.98 -7.67
C LEU A 238 -18.75 22.67 -7.99
N LEU A 239 -18.45 21.59 -7.26
CA LEU A 239 -19.14 20.31 -7.41
C LEU A 239 -20.63 20.43 -7.03
N GLN A 240 -20.93 21.06 -5.89
CA GLN A 240 -22.31 21.28 -5.46
C GLN A 240 -23.10 22.13 -6.46
N GLN A 241 -22.49 23.18 -7.01
CA GLN A 241 -23.11 24.01 -8.03
C GLN A 241 -23.40 23.21 -9.31
N ALA A 242 -22.42 22.44 -9.81
CA ALA A 242 -22.61 21.60 -10.98
C ALA A 242 -23.75 20.58 -10.80
N ILE A 243 -23.82 19.94 -9.62
CA ILE A 243 -24.89 19.01 -9.27
C ILE A 243 -26.25 19.71 -9.19
N ALA A 244 -26.31 20.88 -8.57
CA ALA A 244 -27.54 21.68 -8.48
C ALA A 244 -28.04 22.15 -9.85
N GLU A 245 -27.14 22.38 -10.80
CA GLU A 245 -27.44 22.67 -12.21
C GLU A 245 -27.82 21.42 -13.03
N GLY A 246 -27.77 20.23 -12.42
CA GLY A 246 -28.16 18.96 -13.03
C GLY A 246 -27.06 18.29 -13.87
N ALA A 247 -25.81 18.71 -13.73
CA ALA A 247 -24.68 18.07 -14.41
C ALA A 247 -24.40 16.68 -13.82
N THR A 248 -24.18 15.70 -14.69
CA THR A 248 -23.76 14.33 -14.32
C THR A 248 -22.32 14.03 -14.77
N SER A 249 -21.73 14.90 -15.59
CA SER A 249 -20.38 14.78 -16.12
C SER A 249 -19.83 16.17 -16.40
N LEU A 250 -18.56 16.40 -16.11
CA LEU A 250 -17.82 17.63 -16.38
C LEU A 250 -16.63 17.37 -17.31
N ASP A 251 -16.43 18.26 -18.28
CA ASP A 251 -15.29 18.22 -19.22
C ASP A 251 -14.06 18.95 -18.64
N THR A 252 -12.90 18.77 -19.27
CA THR A 252 -11.59 19.33 -18.85
C THR A 252 -11.62 20.80 -18.38
N HIS A 253 -12.37 21.67 -19.06
CA HIS A 253 -12.46 23.10 -18.74
C HIS A 253 -13.30 23.39 -17.48
N GLU A 254 -14.35 22.61 -17.23
CA GLU A 254 -15.20 22.68 -16.03
C GLU A 254 -14.46 22.09 -14.82
N VAL A 255 -13.65 21.05 -15.06
CA VAL A 255 -12.89 20.33 -14.03
C VAL A 255 -11.59 21.05 -13.65
N GLN A 256 -11.07 21.94 -14.51
CA GLN A 256 -9.79 22.63 -14.29
C GLN A 256 -9.69 23.35 -12.93
N PRO A 257 -10.66 24.18 -12.50
CA PRO A 257 -10.57 24.85 -11.19
C PRO A 257 -10.59 23.86 -10.01
N ILE A 258 -11.35 22.76 -10.13
CA ILE A 258 -11.41 21.69 -9.13
C ILE A 258 -10.03 21.02 -9.01
N LEU A 259 -9.41 20.63 -10.13
CA LEU A 259 -8.07 20.01 -10.10
C LEU A 259 -7.00 20.96 -9.59
N GLN A 260 -7.09 22.24 -9.96
CA GLN A 260 -6.16 23.26 -9.49
C GLN A 260 -6.25 23.45 -7.97
N ALA A 261 -7.45 23.31 -7.38
CA ALA A 261 -7.65 23.33 -5.93
C ALA A 261 -6.91 22.20 -5.19
N TYR A 262 -6.56 21.10 -5.87
CA TYR A 262 -5.70 20.01 -5.34
C TYR A 262 -4.26 20.04 -5.89
N GLY A 263 -3.89 21.13 -6.59
CA GLY A 263 -2.53 21.33 -7.13
C GLY A 263 -2.21 20.50 -8.38
N MET A 264 -3.22 20.06 -9.13
CA MET A 264 -3.05 19.37 -10.40
C MET A 264 -3.21 20.35 -11.57
N ASN A 265 -2.35 20.18 -12.59
CA ASN A 265 -2.30 21.07 -13.74
C ASN A 265 -3.02 20.48 -14.95
N THR A 266 -3.91 21.26 -15.56
CA THR A 266 -4.47 21.00 -16.89
C THR A 266 -3.92 22.02 -17.90
N LEU A 267 -4.12 21.75 -19.20
CA LEU A 267 -3.96 22.80 -20.19
C LEU A 267 -5.15 23.77 -20.14
N PRO A 268 -4.89 25.09 -20.20
CA PRO A 268 -5.94 26.06 -20.47
C PRO A 268 -6.77 25.65 -21.68
N THR A 269 -8.09 25.62 -21.48
CA THR A 269 -9.06 25.13 -22.46
C THR A 269 -10.17 26.14 -22.61
N TRP A 270 -10.48 26.51 -23.85
CA TRP A 270 -11.52 27.47 -24.18
C TRP A 270 -12.59 26.83 -25.03
N ILE A 271 -13.80 27.36 -24.97
CA ILE A 271 -14.94 26.89 -25.76
C ILE A 271 -15.18 27.88 -26.90
N ALA A 272 -15.35 27.34 -28.10
CA ALA A 272 -15.81 28.06 -29.27
C ALA A 272 -17.14 27.47 -29.75
N SER A 273 -18.15 28.30 -29.90
CA SER A 273 -19.48 27.94 -30.39
C SER A 273 -19.48 27.69 -31.89
N ASP A 274 -18.60 28.40 -32.61
CA ASP A 274 -18.44 28.29 -34.05
C ASP A 274 -16.98 28.39 -34.48
N SER A 275 -16.77 28.27 -35.79
CA SER A 275 -15.45 28.32 -36.40
C SER A 275 -14.76 29.68 -36.32
N THR A 276 -15.52 30.78 -36.32
CA THR A 276 -14.96 32.14 -36.29
C THR A 276 -14.47 32.47 -34.88
N GLU A 277 -15.25 32.10 -33.87
CA GLU A 277 -14.84 32.14 -32.46
C GLU A 277 -13.62 31.25 -32.22
N ALA A 278 -13.58 30.05 -32.81
CA ALA A 278 -12.44 29.14 -32.69
C ALA A 278 -11.13 29.74 -33.25
N VAL A 279 -11.21 30.47 -34.37
CA VAL A 279 -10.06 31.21 -34.93
C VAL A 279 -9.64 32.34 -33.99
N HIS A 280 -10.59 33.13 -33.49
CA HIS A 280 -10.27 34.24 -32.59
C HIS A 280 -9.55 33.76 -31.33
N ILE A 281 -10.05 32.68 -30.73
CA ILE A 281 -9.43 32.04 -29.57
C ILE A 281 -8.05 31.49 -29.94
N ALA A 282 -7.89 30.81 -31.09
CA ALA A 282 -6.61 30.29 -31.52
C ALA A 282 -5.55 31.38 -31.73
N GLU A 283 -5.93 32.56 -32.22
CA GLU A 283 -5.05 33.72 -32.37
C GLU A 283 -4.58 34.27 -31.01
N GLN A 284 -5.42 34.23 -29.98
CA GLN A 284 -5.06 34.64 -28.62
C GLN A 284 -4.14 33.64 -27.92
N ILE A 285 -4.39 32.34 -28.11
CA ILE A 285 -3.58 31.26 -27.52
C ILE A 285 -2.20 31.19 -28.17
N GLY A 286 -2.15 31.38 -29.49
CA GLY A 286 -0.97 31.15 -30.31
C GLY A 286 -0.89 29.72 -30.86
N TYR A 287 -0.32 29.59 -32.06
CA TYR A 287 -0.22 28.34 -32.80
C TYR A 287 1.03 27.51 -32.41
N PRO A 288 1.00 26.17 -32.55
CA PRO A 288 -0.12 25.36 -33.03
C PRO A 288 -1.17 25.03 -31.96
N VAL A 289 -2.43 24.89 -32.39
CA VAL A 289 -3.58 24.57 -31.53
C VAL A 289 -4.22 23.23 -31.92
N ALA A 290 -5.06 22.70 -31.03
CA ALA A 290 -5.95 21.58 -31.25
C ALA A 290 -7.42 22.02 -31.14
N LEU A 291 -8.27 21.40 -31.98
CA LEU A 291 -9.72 21.49 -31.87
C LEU A 291 -10.30 20.13 -31.49
N LYS A 292 -11.21 20.11 -30.52
CA LYS A 292 -11.92 18.90 -30.09
C LYS A 292 -13.42 19.15 -30.02
N LEU A 293 -14.23 18.28 -30.59
CA LEU A 293 -15.68 18.34 -30.52
C LEU A 293 -16.18 18.23 -29.08
N ARG A 294 -17.13 19.08 -28.71
CA ARG A 294 -17.89 18.98 -27.46
C ARG A 294 -19.35 18.68 -27.76
N SER A 295 -19.79 17.47 -27.40
CA SER A 295 -21.18 17.04 -27.57
C SER A 295 -21.50 15.94 -26.54
N PRO A 296 -22.57 16.08 -25.73
CA PRO A 296 -23.01 15.03 -24.82
C PRO A 296 -23.56 13.78 -25.55
N ASP A 297 -23.97 13.93 -26.80
CA ASP A 297 -24.62 12.86 -27.56
C ASP A 297 -23.64 12.02 -28.38
N ILE A 298 -22.35 12.41 -28.43
CA ILE A 298 -21.31 11.72 -29.20
C ILE A 298 -20.24 11.18 -28.24
N PRO A 299 -20.30 9.87 -27.88
CA PRO A 299 -19.46 9.31 -26.81
C PRO A 299 -17.98 9.23 -27.17
N HIS A 300 -17.65 8.95 -28.44
CA HIS A 300 -16.27 8.88 -28.91
C HIS A 300 -16.02 9.90 -30.01
N LYS A 301 -15.29 10.97 -29.66
CA LYS A 301 -14.91 12.06 -30.58
C LYS A 301 -14.24 11.54 -31.86
N SER A 302 -13.51 10.43 -31.78
CA SER A 302 -12.83 9.81 -32.93
C SER A 302 -13.78 9.27 -34.00
N GLU A 303 -15.01 8.87 -33.65
CA GLU A 303 -15.99 8.31 -34.60
C GLU A 303 -16.41 9.31 -35.68
N VAL A 304 -16.40 10.60 -35.35
CA VAL A 304 -16.72 11.70 -36.27
C VAL A 304 -15.48 12.48 -36.70
N GLN A 305 -14.28 11.93 -36.43
CA GLN A 305 -13.00 12.66 -36.56
C GLN A 305 -13.09 14.04 -35.89
N GLY A 306 -13.69 14.08 -34.71
CA GLY A 306 -13.95 15.29 -33.92
C GLY A 306 -12.71 15.82 -33.20
N VAL A 307 -11.51 15.30 -33.48
CA VAL A 307 -10.25 15.78 -32.93
C VAL A 307 -9.31 16.12 -34.07
N MET A 308 -8.90 17.38 -34.13
CA MET A 308 -7.94 17.90 -35.11
C MET A 308 -6.77 18.53 -34.37
N LEU A 309 -5.56 18.01 -34.60
CA LEU A 309 -4.35 18.39 -33.88
C LEU A 309 -3.39 19.18 -34.79
N TYR A 310 -2.46 19.92 -34.18
CA TYR A 310 -1.38 20.63 -34.88
C TYR A 310 -1.84 21.63 -35.95
N LEU A 311 -2.93 22.36 -35.70
CA LEU A 311 -3.41 23.42 -36.58
C LEU A 311 -2.52 24.65 -36.40
N ARG A 312 -1.88 25.11 -37.47
CA ARG A 312 -0.80 26.11 -37.46
C ARG A 312 -1.23 27.49 -37.93
N THR A 313 -2.43 27.60 -38.52
CA THR A 313 -2.93 28.85 -39.10
C THR A 313 -4.42 29.02 -38.86
N ALA A 314 -4.89 30.28 -38.91
CA ALA A 314 -6.31 30.61 -38.82
C ALA A 314 -7.16 29.87 -39.86
N ASN A 315 -6.64 29.73 -41.10
CA ASN A 315 -7.33 29.02 -42.16
C ASN A 315 -7.46 27.51 -41.87
N GLU A 316 -6.40 26.88 -41.34
CA GLU A 316 -6.46 25.47 -40.91
C GLU A 316 -7.49 25.27 -39.79
N VAL A 317 -7.54 26.18 -38.80
CA VAL A 317 -8.53 26.14 -37.71
C VAL A 317 -9.95 26.28 -38.23
N GLN A 318 -10.21 27.28 -39.06
CA GLN A 318 -11.52 27.55 -39.68
C GLN A 318 -12.02 26.36 -40.51
N GLN A 319 -11.15 25.77 -41.34
CA GLN A 319 -11.48 24.61 -42.17
C GLN A 319 -11.73 23.36 -41.32
N ALA A 320 -10.88 23.10 -40.32
CA ALA A 320 -11.04 21.97 -39.42
C ALA A 320 -12.34 22.05 -38.60
N ALA A 321 -12.68 23.23 -38.07
CA ALA A 321 -13.91 23.48 -37.33
C ALA A 321 -15.16 23.19 -38.18
N ASN A 322 -15.22 23.76 -39.39
CA ASN A 322 -16.33 23.53 -40.31
C ASN A 322 -16.46 22.05 -40.68
N ALA A 323 -15.34 21.40 -40.98
CA ALA A 323 -15.33 19.99 -41.35
C ALA A 323 -15.81 19.08 -40.20
N ILE A 324 -15.49 19.41 -38.94
CA ILE A 324 -16.03 18.70 -37.76
C ILE A 324 -17.55 18.85 -37.71
N PHE A 325 -18.06 20.09 -37.78
CA PHE A 325 -19.50 20.34 -37.71
C PHE A 325 -20.28 19.66 -38.86
N ASP A 326 -19.73 19.68 -40.07
CA ASP A 326 -20.36 19.03 -41.23
C ASP A 326 -20.42 17.51 -41.07
N ARG A 327 -19.33 16.88 -40.59
CA ARG A 327 -19.32 15.43 -40.30
C ARG A 327 -20.34 15.07 -39.22
N VAL A 328 -20.44 15.86 -38.16
CA VAL A 328 -21.42 15.65 -37.09
C VAL A 328 -22.85 15.77 -37.63
N LYS A 329 -23.15 16.80 -38.41
CA LYS A 329 -24.48 16.97 -39.03
C LYS A 329 -24.87 15.80 -39.94
N MET A 330 -23.90 15.21 -40.64
CA MET A 330 -24.15 14.06 -41.52
C MET A 330 -24.31 12.75 -40.75
N ALA A 331 -23.41 12.46 -39.81
CA ALA A 331 -23.39 11.18 -39.10
C ALA A 331 -24.37 11.13 -37.91
N TRP A 332 -24.58 12.27 -37.24
CA TRP A 332 -25.38 12.41 -36.02
C TRP A 332 -26.27 13.68 -36.08
N PRO A 333 -27.26 13.75 -37.00
CA PRO A 333 -28.05 14.95 -37.25
C PRO A 333 -28.88 15.43 -36.04
N GLN A 334 -29.16 14.55 -35.09
CA GLN A 334 -29.91 14.87 -33.86
C GLN A 334 -29.01 15.14 -32.66
N ALA A 335 -27.68 15.07 -32.81
CA ALA A 335 -26.76 15.32 -31.71
C ALA A 335 -26.72 16.81 -31.33
N ARG A 336 -26.82 17.09 -30.04
CA ARG A 336 -26.60 18.39 -29.44
C ARG A 336 -25.10 18.68 -29.46
N VAL A 337 -24.71 19.69 -30.22
CA VAL A 337 -23.31 20.15 -30.28
C VAL A 337 -23.17 21.39 -29.42
N HIS A 338 -22.36 21.30 -28.37
CA HIS A 338 -22.09 22.42 -27.46
C HIS A 338 -20.91 23.29 -27.94
N GLY A 339 -20.28 22.92 -29.06
CA GLY A 339 -19.20 23.67 -29.70
C GLY A 339 -17.92 22.85 -29.87
N LEU A 340 -16.79 23.55 -29.88
CA LEU A 340 -15.44 23.03 -29.99
C LEU A 340 -14.61 23.49 -28.79
N LEU A 341 -13.79 22.61 -28.25
CA LEU A 341 -12.73 22.96 -27.32
C LEU A 341 -11.50 23.37 -28.13
N VAL A 342 -10.93 24.53 -27.80
CA VAL A 342 -9.69 25.05 -28.37
C VAL A 342 -8.61 24.99 -27.30
N GLN A 343 -7.47 24.36 -27.61
CA GLN A 343 -6.34 24.17 -26.69
C GLN A 343 -5.01 24.41 -27.40
N SER A 344 -4.00 24.89 -26.68
CA SER A 344 -2.63 24.89 -27.19
C SER A 344 -2.10 23.45 -27.33
N MET A 345 -1.20 23.21 -28.29
CA MET A 345 -0.54 21.91 -28.38
C MET A 345 0.52 21.77 -27.28
N ALA A 346 0.31 20.85 -26.34
CA ALA A 346 1.36 20.45 -25.40
C ALA A 346 2.59 19.89 -26.13
N ASN A 347 3.77 20.18 -25.59
CA ASN A 347 5.01 19.60 -26.08
C ASN A 347 5.08 18.11 -25.71
N ARG A 348 4.87 17.24 -26.71
CA ARG A 348 4.94 15.78 -26.53
C ARG A 348 6.34 15.21 -26.72
N ALA A 349 7.33 16.02 -27.11
CA ALA A 349 8.67 15.53 -27.41
C ALA A 349 9.34 14.99 -26.13
N GLY A 350 9.52 13.67 -26.07
CA GLY A 350 10.10 12.98 -24.91
C GLY A 350 9.15 12.81 -23.72
N ALA A 351 7.87 13.19 -23.85
CA ALA A 351 6.86 12.96 -22.84
C ALA A 351 6.29 11.54 -22.94
N GLN A 352 5.93 10.96 -21.80
CA GLN A 352 5.19 9.70 -21.72
C GLN A 352 3.69 10.00 -21.56
N GLU A 353 2.84 9.31 -22.32
CA GLU A 353 1.39 9.38 -22.22
C GLU A 353 0.90 8.30 -21.25
N LEU A 354 0.47 8.73 -20.07
CA LEU A 354 -0.11 7.90 -19.03
C LEU A 354 -1.63 8.10 -18.97
N ARG A 355 -2.30 7.23 -18.23
CA ARG A 355 -3.72 7.33 -17.90
C ARG A 355 -3.88 7.06 -16.41
N VAL A 356 -4.64 7.93 -15.76
CA VAL A 356 -5.06 7.76 -14.36
C VAL A 356 -6.57 7.70 -14.34
N VAL A 357 -7.13 6.60 -13.82
CA VAL A 357 -8.58 6.40 -13.72
C VAL A 357 -8.94 6.15 -12.27
N VAL A 358 -10.06 6.71 -11.83
CA VAL A 358 -10.71 6.36 -10.58
C VAL A 358 -12.10 5.86 -10.89
N GLU A 359 -12.43 4.65 -10.42
CA GLU A 359 -13.75 4.03 -10.57
C GLU A 359 -14.17 3.37 -9.25
N HIS A 360 -15.47 3.24 -9.03
CA HIS A 360 -16.03 2.55 -7.87
C HIS A 360 -16.19 1.06 -8.14
N ASP A 361 -15.46 0.25 -7.37
CA ASP A 361 -15.65 -1.20 -7.30
C ASP A 361 -16.76 -1.54 -6.30
N PRO A 362 -17.66 -2.50 -6.63
CA PRO A 362 -18.79 -2.86 -5.75
C PRO A 362 -18.38 -3.43 -4.38
N VAL A 363 -17.15 -3.90 -4.22
CA VAL A 363 -16.66 -4.53 -2.99
C VAL A 363 -15.73 -3.59 -2.21
N PHE A 364 -14.84 -2.86 -2.89
CA PHE A 364 -13.79 -2.07 -2.24
C PHE A 364 -13.98 -0.56 -2.36
N GLY A 365 -15.05 -0.09 -3.00
CA GLY A 365 -15.30 1.33 -3.20
C GLY A 365 -14.32 1.93 -4.23
N PRO A 366 -13.87 3.19 -4.07
CA PRO A 366 -13.06 3.86 -5.08
C PRO A 366 -11.70 3.19 -5.26
N LEU A 367 -11.28 3.01 -6.51
CA LEU A 367 -9.99 2.43 -6.89
C LEU A 367 -9.21 3.40 -7.77
N ILE A 368 -7.92 3.63 -7.46
CA ILE A 368 -7.02 4.41 -8.30
C ILE A 368 -6.25 3.47 -9.23
N MET A 369 -6.31 3.74 -10.52
CA MET A 369 -5.72 2.92 -11.58
C MET A 369 -4.72 3.73 -12.39
N LEU A 370 -3.52 3.18 -12.60
CA LEU A 370 -2.45 3.81 -13.37
C LEU A 370 -1.91 2.87 -14.44
N GLY A 371 -1.75 3.37 -15.67
CA GLY A 371 -0.99 2.69 -16.72
C GLY A 371 -0.81 3.56 -17.96
N GLU A 372 -0.38 2.96 -19.07
CA GLU A 372 -0.28 3.65 -20.36
C GLU A 372 -1.62 3.66 -21.12
N GLY A 373 -1.94 4.78 -21.76
CA GLY A 373 -3.09 4.85 -22.65
C GLY A 373 -2.97 3.93 -23.88
N GLY A 374 -4.08 3.29 -24.26
CA GLY A 374 -4.21 2.46 -25.47
C GLY A 374 -5.60 2.60 -26.10
N VAL A 375 -5.76 2.17 -27.35
CA VAL A 375 -7.01 2.32 -28.13
C VAL A 375 -8.19 1.55 -27.48
N GLU A 376 -7.93 0.34 -26.98
CA GLU A 376 -8.85 -0.39 -26.09
C GLU A 376 -8.21 -0.48 -24.70
N TRP A 377 -8.69 0.35 -23.78
CA TRP A 377 -8.23 0.33 -22.39
C TRP A 377 -8.94 -0.78 -21.62
N ARG A 378 -8.18 -1.78 -21.17
CA ARG A 378 -8.64 -2.87 -20.32
C ARG A 378 -7.92 -2.77 -18.97
N PRO A 379 -8.53 -2.13 -17.96
CA PRO A 379 -7.86 -1.86 -16.69
C PRO A 379 -7.27 -3.12 -16.04
N GLU A 380 -7.95 -4.26 -16.17
CA GLU A 380 -7.53 -5.55 -15.61
C GLU A 380 -6.09 -5.93 -16.02
N ASP A 381 -5.76 -5.74 -17.30
CA ASP A 381 -4.48 -6.13 -17.88
C ASP A 381 -3.48 -4.97 -17.96
N GLN A 382 -3.97 -3.73 -18.04
CA GLN A 382 -3.16 -2.58 -18.42
C GLN A 382 -2.93 -1.57 -17.28
N ALA A 383 -3.65 -1.70 -16.17
CA ALA A 383 -3.52 -0.79 -15.02
C ALA A 383 -2.97 -1.49 -13.79
N VAL A 384 -2.06 -0.83 -13.06
CA VAL A 384 -1.85 -1.16 -11.65
C VAL A 384 -2.93 -0.46 -10.83
N VAL A 385 -3.38 -1.11 -9.77
CA VAL A 385 -4.53 -0.67 -8.96
C VAL A 385 -4.09 -0.43 -7.53
N ALA A 386 -4.58 0.63 -6.91
CA ALA A 386 -4.42 0.91 -5.50
C ALA A 386 -5.73 1.39 -4.86
N LEU A 387 -5.84 1.17 -3.56
CA LEU A 387 -6.93 1.70 -2.74
C LEU A 387 -6.51 3.07 -2.19
N PRO A 388 -7.32 4.13 -2.36
CA PRO A 388 -7.15 5.34 -1.58
C PRO A 388 -7.49 5.06 -0.10
N PRO A 389 -6.98 5.86 0.84
CA PRO A 389 -6.00 6.95 0.68
C PRO A 389 -4.56 6.48 0.36
N LEU A 390 -3.85 7.25 -0.47
CA LEU A 390 -2.45 7.05 -0.81
C LEU A 390 -1.55 8.06 -0.10
N ASN A 391 -0.43 7.58 0.42
CA ASN A 391 0.71 8.42 0.79
C ASN A 391 1.84 8.31 -0.26
N MET A 392 2.93 9.05 -0.09
CA MET A 392 4.05 9.04 -1.04
C MET A 392 4.70 7.67 -1.22
N ASN A 393 4.77 6.84 -0.19
CA ASN A 393 5.37 5.51 -0.26
C ASN A 393 4.46 4.52 -1.00
N LEU A 394 3.16 4.54 -0.72
CA LEU A 394 2.15 3.73 -1.42
C LEU A 394 2.07 4.11 -2.90
N ALA A 395 2.00 5.41 -3.20
CA ALA A 395 2.00 5.90 -4.58
C ALA A 395 3.29 5.55 -5.33
N ARG A 396 4.45 5.68 -4.67
CA ARG A 396 5.73 5.26 -5.25
C ARG A 396 5.79 3.77 -5.54
N TYR A 397 5.24 2.94 -4.63
CA TYR A 397 5.15 1.50 -4.85
C TYR A 397 4.30 1.19 -6.08
N LEU A 398 3.14 1.85 -6.22
CA LEU A 398 2.25 1.71 -7.37
C LEU A 398 2.97 2.04 -8.69
N VAL A 399 3.68 3.16 -8.76
CA VAL A 399 4.45 3.57 -9.95
C VAL A 399 5.54 2.54 -10.29
N ILE A 400 6.32 2.11 -9.31
CA ILE A 400 7.39 1.12 -9.50
C ILE A 400 6.79 -0.21 -9.98
N GLN A 401 5.66 -0.64 -9.43
CA GLN A 401 4.95 -1.84 -9.87
C GLN A 401 4.46 -1.70 -11.31
N GLY A 402 3.94 -0.52 -11.70
CA GLY A 402 3.54 -0.23 -13.08
C GLY A 402 4.70 -0.38 -14.06
N ILE A 403 5.89 0.11 -13.70
CA ILE A 403 7.11 -0.04 -14.51
C ILE A 403 7.55 -1.50 -14.58
N LYS A 404 7.63 -2.20 -13.44
CA LYS A 404 8.10 -3.59 -13.37
C LYS A 404 7.19 -4.56 -14.13
N SER A 405 5.87 -4.35 -14.02
CA SER A 405 4.85 -5.15 -14.73
C SER A 405 4.67 -4.74 -16.19
N LYS A 406 5.45 -3.77 -16.70
CA LYS A 406 5.38 -3.24 -18.06
C LYS A 406 4.04 -2.60 -18.44
N LYS A 407 3.20 -2.30 -17.45
CA LYS A 407 1.98 -1.48 -17.58
C LYS A 407 2.31 -0.02 -17.85
N ILE A 408 3.50 0.41 -17.39
CA ILE A 408 4.19 1.64 -17.79
C ILE A 408 5.47 1.22 -18.50
N ARG A 409 5.64 1.57 -19.79
CA ARG A 409 6.83 1.19 -20.54
C ARG A 409 7.91 2.23 -20.33
N ALA A 410 9.14 1.77 -20.16
CA ALA A 410 10.30 2.67 -20.17
C ALA A 410 10.58 3.12 -21.61
N ARG A 411 10.10 4.32 -22.00
CA ARG A 411 10.11 4.76 -23.41
C ARG A 411 11.31 5.62 -23.84
N SER A 412 12.18 6.14 -22.94
CA SER A 412 13.40 6.87 -23.37
C SER A 412 14.41 7.14 -22.23
N ALA A 413 15.70 7.21 -22.58
CA ALA A 413 16.80 7.60 -21.69
C ALA A 413 17.01 9.12 -21.56
N LEU A 414 16.41 9.93 -22.45
CA LEU A 414 16.64 11.39 -22.50
C LEU A 414 15.94 12.15 -21.36
N ARG A 415 14.74 11.71 -20.97
CA ARG A 415 13.98 12.22 -19.81
C ARG A 415 13.32 11.03 -19.11
N PRO A 416 13.93 10.46 -18.05
CA PRO A 416 13.28 9.40 -17.29
C PRO A 416 12.00 9.93 -16.64
N LEU A 417 11.02 9.05 -16.46
CA LEU A 417 9.80 9.35 -15.72
C LEU A 417 10.17 9.73 -14.29
N ASP A 418 9.74 10.90 -13.83
CA ASP A 418 9.91 11.28 -12.42
C ASP A 418 8.93 10.49 -11.55
N VAL A 419 9.44 9.42 -10.95
CA VAL A 419 8.65 8.57 -10.05
C VAL A 419 8.15 9.36 -8.85
N ALA A 420 8.93 10.31 -8.32
CA ALA A 420 8.52 11.09 -7.15
C ALA A 420 7.38 12.06 -7.52
N GLY A 421 7.54 12.80 -8.61
CA GLY A 421 6.49 13.71 -9.10
C GLY A 421 5.19 12.98 -9.49
N LEU A 422 5.27 11.81 -10.14
CA LEU A 422 4.07 11.02 -10.44
C LEU A 422 3.41 10.49 -9.17
N SER A 423 4.21 10.11 -8.16
CA SER A 423 3.69 9.70 -6.85
C SER A 423 2.93 10.84 -6.18
N GLN A 424 3.44 12.06 -6.25
CA GLN A 424 2.77 13.24 -5.72
C GLN A 424 1.42 13.48 -6.42
N LEU A 425 1.37 13.36 -7.75
CA LEU A 425 0.11 13.49 -8.50
C LEU A 425 -0.92 12.43 -8.08
N LEU A 426 -0.50 11.17 -7.88
CA LEU A 426 -1.40 10.12 -7.41
C LEU A 426 -1.92 10.39 -5.99
N VAL A 427 -1.10 10.98 -5.12
CA VAL A 427 -1.55 11.41 -3.79
C VAL A 427 -2.55 12.57 -3.91
N GLN A 428 -2.33 13.53 -4.81
CA GLN A 428 -3.31 14.59 -5.08
C GLN A 428 -4.64 14.04 -5.59
N VAL A 429 -4.61 13.09 -6.52
CA VAL A 429 -5.79 12.35 -6.99
C VAL A 429 -6.46 11.63 -5.81
N SER A 430 -5.68 10.93 -4.98
CA SER A 430 -6.23 10.26 -3.81
C SER A 430 -6.91 11.20 -2.84
N ASN A 431 -6.34 12.39 -2.60
CA ASN A 431 -6.92 13.38 -1.72
C ASN A 431 -8.23 13.92 -2.27
N LEU A 432 -8.27 14.27 -3.57
CA LEU A 432 -9.50 14.70 -4.24
C LEU A 432 -10.61 13.67 -4.08
N ILE A 433 -10.30 12.40 -4.31
CA ILE A 433 -11.29 11.32 -4.25
C ILE A 433 -11.76 11.04 -2.83
N VAL A 434 -10.89 11.16 -1.82
CA VAL A 434 -11.28 10.98 -0.40
C VAL A 434 -12.13 12.15 0.09
N ASP A 435 -11.80 13.38 -0.30
CA ASP A 435 -12.46 14.61 0.15
C ASP A 435 -13.82 14.83 -0.53
N CYS A 436 -13.95 14.51 -1.83
CA CYS A 436 -15.16 14.74 -2.63
C CYS A 436 -15.90 13.42 -2.95
N PRO A 437 -16.82 12.93 -2.09
CA PRO A 437 -17.57 11.70 -2.34
C PRO A 437 -18.53 11.78 -3.53
N GLU A 438 -18.85 12.98 -4.01
CA GLU A 438 -19.71 13.20 -5.18
C GLU A 438 -19.08 12.68 -6.48
N ILE A 439 -17.76 12.53 -6.51
CA ILE A 439 -17.03 12.06 -7.69
C ILE A 439 -17.22 10.55 -7.83
N GLN A 440 -17.95 10.13 -8.86
CA GLN A 440 -18.18 8.71 -9.18
C GLN A 440 -17.06 8.12 -10.03
N ARG A 441 -16.50 8.93 -10.94
CA ARG A 441 -15.42 8.51 -11.83
C ARG A 441 -14.54 9.71 -12.19
N LEU A 442 -13.24 9.49 -12.21
CA LEU A 442 -12.25 10.44 -12.73
C LEU A 442 -11.45 9.74 -13.82
N ASP A 443 -11.34 10.33 -15.00
CA ASP A 443 -10.56 9.78 -16.10
C ASP A 443 -9.62 10.86 -16.66
N ILE A 444 -8.35 10.79 -16.28
CA ILE A 444 -7.29 11.64 -16.79
C ILE A 444 -6.61 10.90 -17.93
N HIS A 445 -6.96 11.26 -19.17
CA HIS A 445 -6.44 10.59 -20.35
C HIS A 445 -6.36 11.49 -21.60
N PRO A 446 -5.15 11.87 -22.06
CA PRO A 446 -3.83 11.49 -21.54
C PRO A 446 -3.34 12.41 -20.42
N LEU A 447 -2.63 11.82 -19.46
CA LEU A 447 -1.71 12.51 -18.57
C LEU A 447 -0.32 12.54 -19.22
N LEU A 448 0.16 13.71 -19.62
CA LEU A 448 1.53 13.86 -20.11
C LEU A 448 2.51 13.96 -18.95
N ALA A 449 3.50 13.08 -18.94
CA ALA A 449 4.62 13.11 -18.01
C ALA A 449 5.92 13.46 -18.76
N SER A 450 6.50 14.63 -18.46
CA SER A 450 7.77 15.08 -19.03
C SER A 450 8.73 15.52 -17.92
N GLY A 451 9.62 14.62 -17.50
CA GLY A 451 10.44 14.85 -16.32
C GLY A 451 9.56 15.01 -15.09
N SER A 452 9.69 16.14 -14.37
CA SER A 452 8.89 16.48 -13.19
C SER A 452 7.58 17.22 -13.52
N GLU A 453 7.30 17.49 -14.79
CA GLU A 453 6.08 18.18 -15.23
C GLU A 453 5.00 17.16 -15.62
N PHE A 454 3.82 17.32 -15.01
CA PHE A 454 2.65 16.51 -15.26
C PHE A 454 1.50 17.39 -15.71
N THR A 455 0.93 17.12 -16.88
CA THR A 455 -0.17 17.91 -17.45
C THR A 455 -1.29 16.98 -17.90
N ALA A 456 -2.46 17.16 -17.31
CA ALA A 456 -3.69 16.51 -17.73
C ALA A 456 -4.23 17.21 -19.00
N LEU A 457 -4.22 16.53 -20.15
CA LEU A 457 -4.68 17.12 -21.40
C LEU A 457 -6.19 17.07 -21.56
N ASP A 458 -6.77 15.95 -21.12
CA ASP A 458 -8.19 15.68 -21.16
C ASP A 458 -8.58 15.01 -19.85
N VAL A 459 -9.63 15.55 -19.24
CA VAL A 459 -10.19 15.04 -17.99
C VAL A 459 -11.69 14.95 -18.14
N THR A 460 -12.23 13.80 -17.77
CA THR A 460 -13.67 13.60 -17.60
C THR A 460 -13.94 13.26 -16.14
N LEU A 461 -14.90 13.96 -15.54
CA LEU A 461 -15.31 13.75 -14.16
C LEU A 461 -16.81 13.46 -14.12
N ASP A 462 -17.17 12.23 -13.78
CA ASP A 462 -18.57 11.85 -13.58
C ASP A 462 -18.94 12.10 -12.12
N ILE A 463 -20.06 12.78 -11.90
CA ILE A 463 -20.50 13.27 -10.58
C ILE A 463 -21.94 12.88 -10.29
N SER A 464 -22.23 12.64 -9.02
CA SER A 464 -23.59 12.43 -8.52
C SER A 464 -23.76 12.99 -7.10
N PRO A 465 -24.98 13.37 -6.70
CA PRO A 465 -25.26 13.66 -5.29
C PRO A 465 -24.80 12.49 -4.40
N PHE A 466 -24.23 12.82 -3.25
CA PHE A 466 -23.84 11.85 -2.23
C PHE A 466 -24.53 12.18 -0.91
N GLU A 467 -25.09 11.16 -0.27
CA GLU A 467 -25.67 11.22 1.07
C GLU A 467 -25.11 10.07 1.90
N GLY A 468 -24.73 10.36 3.14
CA GLY A 468 -24.21 9.35 4.07
C GLY A 468 -22.81 9.67 4.59
N ASP A 469 -22.17 8.65 5.17
CA ASP A 469 -20.82 8.75 5.70
C ASP A 469 -19.79 8.58 4.58
N ASN A 470 -19.02 9.64 4.30
CA ASN A 470 -17.96 9.66 3.29
C ASN A 470 -16.90 8.57 3.55
N GLU A 471 -16.59 8.27 4.81
CA GLU A 471 -15.54 7.29 5.13
C GLU A 471 -15.99 5.85 4.88
N SER A 472 -17.28 5.57 5.05
CA SER A 472 -17.85 4.21 4.92
C SER A 472 -17.68 3.59 3.53
N ARG A 473 -17.48 4.40 2.49
CA ARG A 473 -17.23 3.91 1.12
C ARG A 473 -15.78 3.48 0.88
N LEU A 474 -14.86 3.86 1.76
CA LEU A 474 -13.44 3.58 1.61
C LEU A 474 -13.12 2.22 2.22
N ALA A 475 -12.44 1.34 1.47
CA ALA A 475 -11.94 0.08 2.02
C ALA A 475 -10.86 0.27 3.10
N VAL A 476 -10.21 1.44 3.14
CA VAL A 476 -9.23 1.81 4.17
C VAL A 476 -9.59 3.20 4.67
N ARG A 477 -9.90 3.31 5.97
CA ARG A 477 -10.18 4.63 6.57
C ARG A 477 -8.91 5.49 6.61
N PRO A 478 -8.99 6.78 6.26
CA PRO A 478 -7.89 7.71 6.45
C PRO A 478 -7.62 7.91 7.95
N TYR A 479 -6.47 8.51 8.25
CA TYR A 479 -6.21 8.96 9.61
C TYR A 479 -7.21 10.09 10.01
N PRO A 480 -7.96 9.94 11.11
CA PRO A 480 -9.02 10.87 11.48
C PRO A 480 -8.47 12.11 12.20
N HIS A 481 -8.02 13.09 11.40
CA HIS A 481 -7.39 14.32 11.87
C HIS A 481 -8.29 15.17 12.77
N GLU A 482 -9.60 15.13 12.55
CA GLU A 482 -10.62 15.84 13.32
C GLU A 482 -10.72 15.36 14.78
N LEU A 483 -10.17 14.17 15.08
CA LEU A 483 -10.10 13.66 16.45
C LEU A 483 -8.88 14.18 17.22
N GLU A 484 -8.01 14.99 16.62
CA GLU A 484 -6.88 15.61 17.31
C GLU A 484 -7.31 16.77 18.22
N GLU A 485 -6.79 16.80 19.45
CA GLU A 485 -7.21 17.76 20.46
C GLU A 485 -6.06 18.13 21.40
N TRP A 486 -5.84 19.43 21.62
CA TRP A 486 -4.92 19.89 22.65
C TRP A 486 -5.57 19.89 24.03
N VAL A 487 -4.95 19.20 24.99
CA VAL A 487 -5.44 19.06 26.36
C VAL A 487 -4.43 19.63 27.36
N GLU A 488 -4.93 20.46 28.28
CA GLU A 488 -4.17 20.98 29.42
C GLU A 488 -4.32 20.08 30.64
N LEU A 489 -3.19 19.69 31.23
CA LEU A 489 -3.08 18.89 32.43
C LEU A 489 -3.18 19.77 33.69
N LYS A 490 -3.41 19.15 34.86
CA LYS A 490 -3.55 19.89 36.13
C LYS A 490 -2.34 20.72 36.54
N ASN A 491 -1.15 20.36 36.05
CA ASN A 491 0.10 21.09 36.28
C ASN A 491 0.32 22.24 35.28
N GLY A 492 -0.64 22.52 34.38
CA GLY A 492 -0.54 23.54 33.34
C GLY A 492 0.24 23.09 32.09
N GLU A 493 0.77 21.88 32.07
CA GLU A 493 1.41 21.34 30.86
C GLU A 493 0.37 20.99 29.79
N ARG A 494 0.73 21.17 28.52
CA ARG A 494 -0.11 20.82 27.37
C ARG A 494 0.41 19.55 26.70
N CYS A 495 -0.53 18.73 26.26
CA CYS A 495 -0.27 17.56 25.43
C CYS A 495 -1.32 17.48 24.30
N LEU A 496 -0.96 16.82 23.21
CA LEU A 496 -1.86 16.55 22.09
C LEU A 496 -2.44 15.16 22.30
N PHE A 497 -3.77 15.05 22.28
CA PHE A 497 -4.45 13.77 22.17
C PHE A 497 -4.75 13.53 20.72
N ARG A 498 -4.29 12.40 20.19
CA ARG A 498 -4.51 12.02 18.79
C ARG A 498 -4.67 10.51 18.64
N PRO A 499 -5.30 10.02 17.57
CA PRO A 499 -5.27 8.59 17.22
C PRO A 499 -3.82 8.08 17.13
N ILE A 500 -3.62 6.80 17.48
CA ILE A 500 -2.31 6.15 17.37
C ILE A 500 -1.94 5.96 15.89
N LEU A 501 -0.65 6.05 15.61
CA LEU A 501 -0.07 5.84 14.29
C LEU A 501 0.77 4.57 14.29
N PRO A 502 0.79 3.79 13.19
CA PRO A 502 1.78 2.73 12.97
C PRO A 502 3.22 3.13 13.34
N GLU A 503 3.64 4.37 13.02
CA GLU A 503 4.99 4.89 13.30
C GLU A 503 5.26 5.20 14.78
N ASP A 504 4.23 5.14 15.64
CA ASP A 504 4.38 5.32 17.10
C ASP A 504 5.03 4.12 17.79
N GLU A 505 5.28 3.02 17.07
CA GLU A 505 5.83 1.78 17.62
C GLU A 505 7.07 2.01 18.53
N PRO A 506 8.10 2.79 18.11
CA PRO A 506 9.25 3.07 18.97
C PRO A 506 8.90 3.91 20.20
N GLN A 507 8.04 4.92 20.06
CA GLN A 507 7.58 5.79 21.15
C GLN A 507 6.74 5.01 22.15
N LEU A 508 5.94 4.04 21.68
CA LEU A 508 5.14 3.15 22.50
C LEU A 508 6.03 2.21 23.32
N GLN A 509 7.08 1.67 22.71
CA GLN A 509 8.09 0.88 23.41
C GLN A 509 8.75 1.69 24.55
N GLN A 510 9.16 2.92 24.25
CA GLN A 510 9.75 3.81 25.24
C GLN A 510 8.77 4.15 26.36
N PHE A 511 7.50 4.40 26.02
CA PHE A 511 6.44 4.62 27.00
C PHE A 511 6.29 3.42 27.95
N ILE A 512 6.17 2.20 27.41
CA ILE A 512 6.03 0.97 28.21
C ILE A 512 7.23 0.76 29.13
N SER A 513 8.45 1.06 28.66
CA SER A 513 9.68 0.96 29.47
C SER A 513 9.68 1.86 30.72
N ARG A 514 8.82 2.89 30.74
CA ARG A 514 8.65 3.83 31.86
C ARG A 514 7.40 3.54 32.72
N VAL A 515 6.68 2.45 32.46
CA VAL A 515 5.57 1.98 33.28
C VAL A 515 6.09 0.95 34.28
N THR A 516 5.64 1.02 35.52
CA THR A 516 6.02 0.03 36.54
C THR A 516 5.48 -1.36 36.22
N LYS A 517 6.19 -2.42 36.64
CA LYS A 517 5.73 -3.81 36.47
C LYS A 517 4.35 -4.06 37.08
N GLU A 518 4.05 -3.42 38.21
CA GLU A 518 2.74 -3.50 38.87
C GLU A 518 1.62 -2.96 37.97
N ASP A 519 1.84 -1.81 37.32
CA ASP A 519 0.85 -1.21 36.41
C ASP A 519 0.65 -2.03 35.13
N LEU A 520 1.73 -2.62 34.60
CA LEU A 520 1.65 -3.56 33.48
C LEU A 520 0.90 -4.84 33.89
N TYR A 521 1.15 -5.36 35.09
CA TYR A 521 0.43 -6.51 35.62
C TYR A 521 -1.07 -6.21 35.76
N TYR A 522 -1.45 -5.04 36.30
CA TYR A 522 -2.85 -4.63 36.37
C TYR A 522 -3.53 -4.46 35.01
N ARG A 523 -2.76 -4.13 33.98
CA ARG A 523 -3.26 -3.98 32.61
C ARG A 523 -3.45 -5.32 31.90
N TYR A 524 -2.46 -6.20 31.98
CA TYR A 524 -2.43 -7.41 31.15
C TYR A 524 -2.76 -8.70 31.90
N PHE A 525 -2.96 -8.63 33.22
CA PHE A 525 -3.21 -9.78 34.09
C PHE A 525 -2.12 -10.86 34.04
N SER A 526 -0.93 -10.51 33.54
CA SER A 526 0.22 -11.39 33.39
C SER A 526 1.52 -10.63 33.63
N GLU A 527 2.55 -11.33 34.10
CA GLU A 527 3.91 -10.77 34.13
C GLU A 527 4.46 -10.68 32.70
N ILE A 528 4.50 -9.47 32.16
CA ILE A 528 5.12 -9.19 30.86
C ILE A 528 6.56 -8.72 31.10
N ASN A 529 7.52 -9.47 30.55
CA ASN A 529 8.94 -9.16 30.68
C ASN A 529 9.39 -8.11 29.64
N GLU A 530 8.98 -8.29 28.38
CA GLU A 530 9.31 -7.38 27.28
C GLU A 530 8.27 -7.57 26.18
N PHE A 531 7.91 -6.48 25.48
CA PHE A 531 7.08 -6.56 24.29
C PHE A 531 7.97 -6.75 23.07
N THR A 532 7.61 -7.71 22.22
CA THR A 532 8.29 -7.90 20.95
C THR A 532 7.91 -6.79 19.96
N HIS A 533 8.70 -6.66 18.88
CA HIS A 533 8.36 -5.83 17.73
C HIS A 533 6.93 -6.12 17.24
N GLU A 534 6.57 -7.40 17.15
CA GLU A 534 5.28 -7.86 16.62
C GLU A 534 4.12 -7.45 17.52
N ASP A 535 4.28 -7.56 18.85
CA ASP A 535 3.27 -7.12 19.81
C ASP A 535 3.00 -5.61 19.66
N LEU A 536 4.05 -4.80 19.57
CA LEU A 536 3.93 -3.35 19.44
C LEU A 536 3.31 -2.96 18.10
N ALA A 537 3.71 -3.62 17.01
CA ALA A 537 3.14 -3.41 15.69
C ALA A 537 1.63 -3.68 15.68
N ASN A 538 1.18 -4.77 16.32
CA ASN A 538 -0.24 -5.08 16.46
C ASN A 538 -0.98 -4.06 17.32
N MET A 539 -0.29 -3.39 18.26
CA MET A 539 -0.88 -2.36 19.11
C MET A 539 -0.97 -0.97 18.47
N THR A 540 -0.18 -0.70 17.41
CA THR A 540 -0.15 0.60 16.73
C THR A 540 -0.83 0.59 15.36
N GLN A 541 -0.89 -0.56 14.69
CA GLN A 541 -1.59 -0.73 13.41
C GLN A 541 -3.03 -1.15 13.68
N ILE A 542 -3.88 -0.14 13.90
CA ILE A 542 -5.30 -0.36 14.17
C ILE A 542 -6.14 -0.03 12.93
N ASP A 543 -7.26 -0.72 12.80
CA ASP A 543 -8.33 -0.33 11.89
C ASP A 543 -9.26 0.63 12.64
N TYR A 544 -9.22 1.92 12.27
CA TYR A 544 -9.97 2.98 12.94
C TYR A 544 -11.50 2.78 12.95
N ASP A 545 -12.03 1.83 12.17
CA ASP A 545 -13.44 1.43 12.20
C ASP A 545 -13.78 0.52 13.40
N ARG A 546 -12.87 -0.41 13.73
CA ARG A 546 -13.13 -1.51 14.68
C ARG A 546 -12.33 -1.39 15.97
N GLU A 547 -11.17 -0.76 15.92
CA GLU A 547 -10.34 -0.46 17.08
C GLU A 547 -9.98 1.02 17.03
N MET A 548 -10.15 1.69 18.17
CA MET A 548 -9.67 3.06 18.33
C MET A 548 -8.71 3.12 19.51
N ALA A 549 -7.54 3.70 19.28
CA ALA A 549 -6.59 4.01 20.35
C ALA A 549 -6.17 5.48 20.26
N PHE A 550 -6.33 6.20 21.37
CA PHE A 550 -5.82 7.56 21.52
C PHE A 550 -4.54 7.57 22.34
N VAL A 551 -3.53 8.25 21.83
CA VAL A 551 -2.28 8.53 22.53
C VAL A 551 -2.26 9.98 23.01
N ALA A 552 -1.77 10.19 24.22
CA ALA A 552 -1.40 11.51 24.71
C ALA A 552 0.08 11.73 24.43
N VAL A 553 0.41 12.63 23.51
CA VAL A 553 1.79 12.94 23.13
C VAL A 553 2.22 14.31 23.63
N ARG A 554 3.46 14.38 24.11
CA ARG A 554 4.15 15.63 24.43
C ARG A 554 5.36 15.75 23.54
N ARG A 555 5.50 16.91 22.89
CA ARG A 555 6.66 17.20 22.05
C ARG A 555 7.79 17.73 22.90
N ILE A 556 8.94 17.07 22.83
CA ILE A 556 10.20 17.51 23.43
C ILE A 556 11.17 17.68 22.26
N ASP A 557 11.54 18.92 21.96
CA ASP A 557 12.33 19.28 20.77
C ASP A 557 11.71 18.75 19.45
N GLN A 558 12.43 17.87 18.75
CA GLN A 558 11.98 17.22 17.51
C GLN A 558 11.37 15.83 17.75
N THR A 559 11.29 15.35 18.99
CA THR A 559 10.79 14.02 19.32
C THR A 559 9.45 14.08 20.05
N GLU A 560 8.55 13.18 19.70
CA GLU A 560 7.30 12.98 20.43
C GLU A 560 7.48 11.90 21.50
N GLU A 561 6.90 12.14 22.66
CA GLU A 561 6.89 11.21 23.79
C GLU A 561 5.44 10.86 24.14
N ILE A 562 5.12 9.56 24.17
CA ILE A 562 3.80 9.09 24.63
C ILE A 562 3.75 9.12 26.16
N LEU A 563 2.71 9.74 26.70
CA LEU A 563 2.45 9.89 28.13
C LEU A 563 1.38 8.93 28.64
N GLY A 564 0.49 8.49 27.76
CA GLY A 564 -0.59 7.56 28.07
C GLY A 564 -1.33 7.14 26.81
N VAL A 565 -1.98 5.99 26.90
CA VAL A 565 -2.75 5.38 25.81
C VAL A 565 -4.08 4.90 26.37
N THR A 566 -5.16 5.14 25.64
CA THR A 566 -6.45 4.50 25.89
C THR A 566 -6.93 3.84 24.61
N ARG A 567 -7.61 2.70 24.71
CA ARG A 567 -8.17 2.01 23.56
C ARG A 567 -9.58 1.51 23.80
N ALA A 568 -10.34 1.35 22.73
CA ALA A 568 -11.58 0.60 22.64
C ALA A 568 -11.46 -0.37 21.46
N ILE A 569 -11.79 -1.64 21.68
CA ILE A 569 -11.84 -2.68 20.64
C ILE A 569 -13.29 -3.14 20.55
N SER A 570 -13.94 -2.87 19.42
CA SER A 570 -15.33 -3.23 19.18
C SER A 570 -15.48 -4.71 18.84
N ASP A 571 -16.62 -5.27 19.22
CA ASP A 571 -17.06 -6.58 18.73
C ASP A 571 -17.40 -6.53 17.22
N PRO A 572 -17.56 -7.69 16.56
CA PRO A 572 -17.81 -7.71 15.12
C PRO A 572 -19.07 -6.97 14.67
N ASP A 573 -20.05 -6.80 15.57
CA ASP A 573 -21.34 -6.17 15.33
C ASP A 573 -21.34 -4.66 15.69
N ASN A 574 -20.22 -4.11 16.18
CA ASN A 574 -20.08 -2.72 16.66
C ASN A 574 -21.16 -2.33 17.69
N ILE A 575 -21.50 -3.26 18.60
CA ILE A 575 -22.45 -3.03 19.70
C ILE A 575 -21.72 -2.76 21.00
N ASP A 576 -20.76 -3.64 21.33
CA ASP A 576 -19.97 -3.59 22.55
C ASP A 576 -18.50 -3.33 22.22
N ALA A 577 -17.82 -2.57 23.07
CA ALA A 577 -16.38 -2.44 22.98
C ALA A 577 -15.67 -2.71 24.31
N GLU A 578 -14.54 -3.40 24.25
CA GLU A 578 -13.64 -3.56 25.38
C GLU A 578 -12.69 -2.37 25.46
N PHE A 579 -12.71 -1.65 26.58
CA PHE A 579 -11.82 -0.53 26.81
C PHE A 579 -10.65 -0.89 27.69
N ALA A 580 -9.56 -0.17 27.48
CA ALA A 580 -8.44 -0.28 28.36
C ALA A 580 -7.56 0.98 28.32
N VAL A 581 -7.23 1.54 29.49
CA VAL A 581 -6.35 2.72 29.66
C VAL A 581 -5.03 2.37 30.35
N LEU A 582 -3.93 3.01 29.92
CA LEU A 582 -2.62 2.93 30.56
C LEU A 582 -1.96 4.31 30.54
N VAL A 583 -1.42 4.73 31.68
CA VAL A 583 -0.74 6.02 31.82
C VAL A 583 0.60 5.78 32.49
N ARG A 584 1.60 6.56 32.10
CA ARG A 584 2.92 6.54 32.71
C ARG A 584 2.84 6.68 34.23
N SER A 585 3.54 5.80 34.94
CA SER A 585 3.43 5.70 36.40
C SER A 585 3.86 6.98 37.11
N ASP A 586 4.83 7.73 36.54
CA ASP A 586 5.33 9.01 37.04
C ASP A 586 4.39 10.20 36.81
N LEU A 587 3.34 10.03 35.98
CA LEU A 587 2.38 11.09 35.63
C LEU A 587 0.98 10.86 36.25
N LYS A 588 0.87 9.90 37.17
CA LYS A 588 -0.38 9.65 37.90
C LYS A 588 -0.78 10.86 38.75
N GLY A 589 -2.10 11.04 38.91
CA GLY A 589 -2.66 12.16 39.68
C GLY A 589 -2.88 13.47 38.90
N LEU A 590 -2.22 13.63 37.74
CA LEU A 590 -2.35 14.81 36.87
C LEU A 590 -3.67 14.87 36.07
N GLY A 591 -4.52 13.85 36.19
CA GLY A 591 -5.82 13.77 35.51
C GLY A 591 -5.77 13.21 34.09
N LEU A 592 -4.59 12.84 33.60
CA LEU A 592 -4.37 12.33 32.24
C LEU A 592 -5.26 11.12 31.90
N GLY A 593 -5.27 10.08 32.76
CA GLY A 593 -6.10 8.89 32.52
C GLY A 593 -7.60 9.18 32.48
N ARG A 594 -8.06 10.19 33.23
CA ARG A 594 -9.45 10.65 33.18
C ARG A 594 -9.76 11.32 31.85
N ARG A 595 -8.93 12.27 31.43
CA ARG A 595 -9.11 12.99 30.16
C ARG A 595 -9.08 12.05 28.95
N LEU A 596 -8.16 11.09 28.94
CA LEU A 596 -8.09 10.06 27.90
C LEU A 596 -9.37 9.23 27.84
N MET A 597 -9.83 8.73 28.99
CA MET A 597 -11.09 7.98 29.07
C MET A 597 -12.31 8.82 28.67
N GLU A 598 -12.39 10.09 29.06
CA GLU A 598 -13.46 11.01 28.63
C GLU A 598 -13.49 11.15 27.10
N LYS A 599 -12.33 11.34 26.46
CA LYS A 599 -12.22 11.38 25.00
C LYS A 599 -12.68 10.07 24.35
N LEU A 600 -12.22 8.94 24.87
CA LEU A 600 -12.62 7.62 24.35
C LEU A 600 -14.13 7.41 24.47
N ILE A 601 -14.74 7.74 25.62
CA ILE A 601 -16.18 7.60 25.84
C ILE A 601 -16.97 8.47 24.85
N THR A 602 -16.57 9.72 24.64
CA THR A 602 -17.19 10.60 23.64
C THR A 602 -17.11 9.99 22.25
N TYR A 603 -15.91 9.60 21.82
CA TYR A 603 -15.69 8.93 20.52
C TYR A 603 -16.59 7.70 20.35
N THR A 604 -16.61 6.79 21.34
CA THR A 604 -17.40 5.55 21.25
C THR A 604 -18.90 5.84 21.18
N ARG A 605 -19.38 6.90 21.84
CA ARG A 605 -20.79 7.31 21.76
C ARG A 605 -21.11 7.88 20.38
N ASP A 606 -20.25 8.73 19.85
CA ASP A 606 -20.45 9.34 18.52
C ASP A 606 -20.38 8.28 17.40
N HIS A 607 -19.62 7.21 17.60
CA HIS A 607 -19.56 6.03 16.73
C HIS A 607 -20.73 5.05 16.90
N GLY A 608 -21.69 5.35 17.78
CA GLY A 608 -22.91 4.56 17.93
C GLY A 608 -22.78 3.27 18.75
N LEU A 609 -21.66 3.05 19.45
CA LEU A 609 -21.51 1.90 20.37
C LEU A 609 -22.53 2.00 21.51
N GLN A 610 -23.08 0.87 21.92
CA GLN A 610 -24.11 0.83 22.96
C GLN A 610 -23.51 0.67 24.35
N ARG A 611 -22.40 -0.07 24.48
CA ARG A 611 -21.75 -0.31 25.77
C ARG A 611 -20.23 -0.35 25.67
N LEU A 612 -19.60 0.06 26.77
CA LEU A 612 -18.15 0.00 26.96
C LEU A 612 -17.85 -0.86 28.20
N ASN A 613 -17.09 -1.93 28.00
CA ASN A 613 -16.82 -2.94 29.01
C ASN A 613 -15.32 -3.05 29.31
N GLY A 614 -14.96 -3.41 30.53
CA GLY A 614 -13.57 -3.66 30.89
C GLY A 614 -13.47 -4.42 32.20
N ILE A 615 -12.31 -5.03 32.42
CA ILE A 615 -12.00 -5.78 33.64
C ILE A 615 -10.75 -5.20 34.28
N THR A 616 -10.74 -5.14 35.61
CA THR A 616 -9.56 -4.76 36.40
C THR A 616 -9.44 -5.63 37.65
N MET A 617 -8.32 -5.57 38.36
CA MET A 617 -8.16 -6.30 39.62
C MET A 617 -8.75 -5.52 40.79
N PRO A 618 -9.28 -6.18 41.84
CA PRO A 618 -9.80 -5.53 43.06
C PRO A 618 -8.80 -4.58 43.74
N ASN A 619 -7.50 -4.87 43.60
CA ASN A 619 -6.43 -4.06 44.19
C ASN A 619 -6.14 -2.77 43.41
N ASN A 620 -6.59 -2.63 42.16
CA ASN A 620 -6.43 -1.43 41.36
C ASN A 620 -7.44 -0.33 41.76
N ARG A 621 -7.30 0.18 42.99
CA ARG A 621 -8.17 1.21 43.57
C ARG A 621 -8.25 2.47 42.71
N GLY A 622 -7.15 2.80 42.00
CA GLY A 622 -7.09 3.94 41.10
C GLY A 622 -8.07 3.80 39.93
N MET A 623 -8.08 2.65 39.25
CA MET A 623 -8.99 2.37 38.15
C MET A 623 -10.44 2.28 38.63
N VAL A 624 -10.71 1.61 39.75
CA VAL A 624 -12.07 1.52 40.33
C VAL A 624 -12.62 2.92 40.67
N ALA A 625 -11.80 3.78 41.27
CA ALA A 625 -12.21 5.16 41.58
C ALA A 625 -12.42 6.01 40.32
N LEU A 626 -11.60 5.80 39.28
CA LEU A 626 -11.76 6.46 37.99
C LEU A 626 -13.05 6.03 37.29
N ALA A 627 -13.32 4.72 37.22
CA ALA A 627 -14.51 4.16 36.59
C ALA A 627 -15.79 4.70 37.24
N ARG A 628 -15.87 4.72 38.58
CA ARG A 628 -17.01 5.31 39.31
C ARG A 628 -17.23 6.79 38.98
N LYS A 629 -16.15 7.57 38.85
CA LYS A 629 -16.24 9.00 38.49
C LYS A 629 -16.74 9.23 37.07
N LEU A 630 -16.48 8.28 36.17
CA LEU A 630 -16.91 8.33 34.78
C LEU A 630 -18.28 7.68 34.54
N GLY A 631 -18.95 7.22 35.60
CA GLY A 631 -20.30 6.65 35.53
C GLY A 631 -20.37 5.17 35.17
N PHE A 632 -19.26 4.43 35.23
CA PHE A 632 -19.29 2.98 35.06
C PHE A 632 -20.01 2.32 36.25
N ASN A 633 -20.83 1.32 35.95
CA ASN A 633 -21.21 0.32 36.93
C ASN A 633 -19.99 -0.54 37.27
N VAL A 634 -19.80 -0.80 38.55
CA VAL A 634 -18.62 -1.52 39.08
C VAL A 634 -19.12 -2.74 39.84
N ASP A 635 -18.89 -3.92 39.28
CA ASP A 635 -19.22 -5.20 39.89
C ASP A 635 -17.94 -5.87 40.42
N ILE A 636 -17.88 -6.12 41.72
CA ILE A 636 -16.69 -6.67 42.39
C ILE A 636 -16.91 -8.16 42.63
N GLN A 637 -16.22 -9.00 41.87
CA GLN A 637 -16.35 -10.45 41.92
C GLN A 637 -15.13 -11.05 42.65
N LEU A 638 -15.21 -11.06 43.99
CA LEU A 638 -14.09 -11.46 44.86
C LEU A 638 -13.65 -12.92 44.64
N GLU A 639 -14.57 -13.81 44.29
CA GLU A 639 -14.28 -15.24 44.04
C GLU A 639 -13.45 -15.46 42.76
N GLU A 640 -13.66 -14.61 41.75
CA GLU A 640 -12.95 -14.66 40.47
C GLU A 640 -11.69 -13.77 40.45
N GLY A 641 -11.48 -12.97 41.49
CA GLY A 641 -10.33 -12.07 41.61
C GLY A 641 -10.35 -10.89 40.64
N ILE A 642 -11.53 -10.53 40.11
CA ILE A 642 -11.72 -9.47 39.11
C ILE A 642 -12.79 -8.45 39.54
N VAL A 643 -12.77 -7.29 38.88
CA VAL A 643 -13.78 -6.24 38.97
C VAL A 643 -14.23 -5.91 37.56
N GLY A 644 -15.50 -6.20 37.26
CA GLY A 644 -16.16 -5.85 36.01
C GLY A 644 -16.56 -4.37 36.00
N LEU A 645 -16.29 -3.69 34.89
CA LEU A 645 -16.60 -2.28 34.66
C LEU A 645 -17.46 -2.19 33.40
N THR A 646 -18.68 -1.67 33.52
CA THR A 646 -19.60 -1.52 32.38
C THR A 646 -20.18 -0.11 32.34
N LEU A 647 -20.13 0.54 31.19
CA LEU A 647 -20.78 1.82 30.92
C LEU A 647 -21.77 1.66 29.77
N ASN A 648 -23.04 1.98 30.01
CA ASN A 648 -24.05 2.08 28.96
C ASN A 648 -23.92 3.45 28.29
N LEU A 649 -23.67 3.46 26.99
CA LEU A 649 -23.48 4.68 26.19
C LEU A 649 -24.80 5.22 25.63
N ALA A 650 -25.79 4.33 25.42
CA ALA A 650 -27.12 4.64 24.87
C ALA A 650 -28.04 5.42 25.82
N GLN A 651 -27.65 5.64 27.08
CA GLN A 651 -28.48 6.35 28.06
C GLN A 651 -27.90 7.73 28.39
N ARG A 652 -28.37 8.76 27.68
CA ARG A 652 -28.61 10.11 28.23
C ARG A 652 -29.44 10.99 27.27
N GLU A 653 -30.76 10.83 27.36
CA GLU A 653 -31.68 11.98 27.36
C GLU A 653 -32.54 11.87 28.62
N GLU A 654 -32.89 13.01 29.19
CA GLU A 654 -33.64 13.24 30.45
C GLU A 654 -32.83 13.24 31.76
N SER A 655 -32.22 14.40 32.04
CA SER A 655 -32.37 15.06 33.34
C SER A 655 -32.04 16.54 33.25
#